data_AF-A0A7X3KUI6-F1
#
_entry.id   AF-A0A7X3KUI6-F1
#
_cell.length_a   1.000
_cell.length_b   1.000
_cell.length_c   1.000
_cell.angle_alpha   90.00
_cell.angle_beta   90.00
_cell.angle_gamma   90.00
#
_symmetry.space_group_name_H-M   'P 1'
#
loop_
_entity.id
_entity.type
_entity.pdbx_description
1 polymer ?
#
loop_
_entity_poly.entity_id
_entity_poly.type
_entity_poly.pdbx_seq_one_letter_code
_entity_poly.pdbx_strand_id
1 'polypeptide(L)'
;MPLATLARVFGYDRFRPGQEAAVSVVLAGRSAAAIFPTGSGKSLCYQLPALHLPHLTLVVSPLLALMQDQRAFLHAHGIAAASIDSAQSREEAAEVMARARSGELKILMISVERLKNERFRHFIQQVPISLLVVDEAHCISEWGHNFRPDYLKLPDYQREFGIPQVLLLTATATPAVIADMQRKFAIDSADVVTTGFYRPNLHLQVEPVAGEQRRRYLVDWLRARPGKPGIVYVTQQKSAEELAAHLTRQGIDACAYHAGLDHSVREGLQRRFMNGEVNLMVATIAFGMGIDKADIRLVVHYDLPKSVENYSQEIGRAGRDGQPSECLVLANRDGLNVLENFVYGDTPERDGIAEVLQELRSATGPDGRWELMAGALSEQSNIRPLPLKTLLVQLELRGLIAPLFAYFAEYRFKYLIEPEALLARFEGERRQFVQALVDTSTRARTWCTVDFDRLYRDHAAERARVVKALDFFQERGWIELESKQMTEVYALRQPDFDAEALADELYRYFRQQEDSEIARIQAMLALFASDTCLSARLARYFGDQAAPAACGHCSVCAGRVAVLPPPAPLAPLAGQDLEGRCQAFIERYREAKGRAPSVDCLTRLLCGIATPVFTRLKARSLPAFGALEAYPYAEVRQQLADTRR
;
A
#
# COMPACT_ATOMS: atom_id res chain seq x y z
N MET A 1 16.37 -18.90 29.11
CA MET A 1 15.01 -18.61 29.61
C MET A 1 14.54 -17.29 29.02
N PRO A 2 13.46 -17.27 28.22
CA PRO A 2 12.96 -16.06 27.54
C PRO A 2 12.67 -14.88 28.47
N LEU A 3 12.16 -15.14 29.68
CA LEU A 3 11.91 -14.12 30.71
C LEU A 3 13.17 -13.38 31.17
N ALA A 4 14.31 -14.07 31.27
CA ALA A 4 15.57 -13.44 31.65
C ALA A 4 16.07 -12.49 30.56
N THR A 5 15.92 -12.87 29.29
CA THR A 5 16.24 -12.00 28.15
C THR A 5 15.27 -10.83 28.06
N LEU A 6 13.98 -11.05 28.30
CA LEU A 6 12.95 -10.02 28.33
C LEU A 6 13.31 -8.91 29.32
N ALA A 7 13.65 -9.26 30.56
CA ALA A 7 14.05 -8.29 31.58
C ALA A 7 15.40 -7.63 31.25
N ARG A 8 16.42 -8.43 30.91
CA ARG A 8 17.79 -7.91 30.72
C ARG A 8 17.95 -7.04 29.47
N VAL A 9 17.32 -7.43 28.36
CA VAL A 9 17.51 -6.77 27.06
C VAL A 9 16.45 -5.70 26.84
N PHE A 10 15.18 -5.97 27.13
CA PHE A 10 14.07 -5.07 26.82
C PHE A 10 13.54 -4.29 28.03
N GLY A 11 14.03 -4.58 29.25
CA GLY A 11 13.61 -3.89 30.47
C GLY A 11 12.17 -4.20 30.90
N TYR A 12 11.59 -5.30 30.44
CA TYR A 12 10.22 -5.69 30.79
C TYR A 12 10.20 -6.85 31.80
N ASP A 13 9.46 -6.67 32.90
CA ASP A 13 9.35 -7.71 33.94
C ASP A 13 8.35 -8.82 33.59
N ARG A 14 7.43 -8.56 32.66
CA ARG A 14 6.35 -9.50 32.28
C ARG A 14 5.93 -9.35 30.84
N PHE A 15 5.44 -10.44 30.26
CA PHE A 15 4.75 -10.42 28.98
C PHE A 15 3.41 -9.68 29.08
N ARG A 16 3.03 -9.01 27.99
CA ARG A 16 1.65 -8.58 27.76
C ARG A 16 0.80 -9.79 27.34
N PRO A 17 -0.54 -9.71 27.47
CA PRO A 17 -1.44 -10.79 27.05
C PRO A 17 -1.14 -11.28 25.63
N GLY A 18 -1.12 -12.60 25.44
CA GLY A 18 -0.84 -13.25 24.16
C GLY A 18 0.64 -13.36 23.76
N GLN A 19 1.52 -12.44 24.20
CA GLN A 19 2.92 -12.45 23.78
C GLN A 19 3.65 -13.73 24.16
N GLU A 20 3.50 -14.20 25.41
CA GLU A 20 4.18 -15.41 25.89
C GLU A 20 3.77 -16.65 25.10
N ALA A 21 2.48 -16.77 24.77
CA ALA A 21 1.96 -17.88 23.98
C ALA A 21 2.59 -17.88 22.57
N ALA A 22 2.57 -16.74 21.88
CA ALA A 22 3.15 -16.64 20.53
C ALA A 22 4.67 -16.90 20.54
N VAL A 23 5.40 -16.31 21.49
CA VAL A 23 6.85 -16.51 21.67
C VAL A 23 7.17 -17.98 21.93
N SER A 24 6.39 -18.65 22.80
CA SER A 24 6.64 -20.05 23.17
C SER A 24 6.46 -21.00 22.00
N VAL A 25 5.46 -20.78 21.13
CA VAL A 25 5.25 -21.56 19.91
C VAL A 25 6.46 -21.44 18.97
N VAL A 26 6.92 -20.22 18.72
CA VAL A 26 8.07 -19.95 17.85
C VAL A 26 9.37 -20.52 18.42
N LEU A 27 9.58 -20.44 19.73
CA LEU A 27 10.75 -21.04 20.38
C LEU A 27 10.71 -22.57 20.37
N ALA A 28 9.53 -23.16 20.24
CA ALA A 28 9.36 -24.60 20.02
C ALA A 28 9.60 -25.03 18.56
N GLY A 29 9.99 -24.11 17.67
CA GLY A 29 10.26 -24.40 16.27
C GLY A 29 9.00 -24.55 15.41
N ARG A 30 7.86 -24.01 15.86
CA ARG A 30 6.56 -24.11 15.18
C ARG A 30 6.11 -22.75 14.65
N SER A 31 5.43 -22.77 13.51
CA SER A 31 4.83 -21.56 12.92
C SER A 31 3.65 -21.07 13.75
N ALA A 32 3.46 -19.76 13.85
CA ALA A 32 2.41 -19.14 14.66
C ALA A 32 1.77 -17.93 13.96
N ALA A 33 0.55 -17.59 14.38
CA ALA A 33 -0.10 -16.33 14.02
C ALA A 33 -0.49 -15.56 15.28
N ALA A 34 -0.07 -14.30 15.39
CA ALA A 34 -0.42 -13.42 16.49
C ALA A 34 -1.28 -12.24 15.98
N ILE A 35 -2.56 -12.27 16.36
CA ILE A 35 -3.56 -11.26 15.99
C ILE A 35 -3.81 -10.40 17.24
N PHE A 36 -3.02 -9.35 17.39
CA PHE A 36 -3.08 -8.46 18.55
C PHE A 36 -3.44 -7.03 18.13
N PRO A 37 -4.35 -6.34 18.84
CA PRO A 37 -4.72 -4.97 18.49
C PRO A 37 -3.51 -4.03 18.55
N THR A 38 -3.64 -2.86 17.94
CA THR A 38 -2.58 -1.84 17.91
C THR A 38 -2.12 -1.46 19.32
N GLY A 39 -0.81 -1.22 19.47
CA GLY A 39 -0.20 -0.90 20.77
C GLY A 39 0.06 -2.09 21.69
N SER A 40 -0.28 -3.33 21.32
CA SER A 40 -0.08 -4.53 22.17
C SER A 40 1.35 -5.07 22.19
N GLY A 41 2.29 -4.43 21.50
CA GLY A 41 3.70 -4.86 21.44
C GLY A 41 3.92 -6.12 20.58
N LYS A 42 3.30 -6.19 19.39
CA LYS A 42 3.46 -7.31 18.45
C LYS A 42 4.91 -7.58 18.09
N SER A 43 5.73 -6.55 17.94
CA SER A 43 7.12 -6.70 17.52
C SER A 43 7.95 -7.57 18.47
N LEU A 44 7.64 -7.52 19.77
CA LEU A 44 8.34 -8.34 20.75
C LEU A 44 8.24 -9.85 20.46
N CYS A 45 7.16 -10.27 19.78
CA CYS A 45 6.90 -11.67 19.44
C CYS A 45 7.90 -12.23 18.43
N TYR A 46 8.61 -11.39 17.66
CA TYR A 46 9.74 -11.85 16.86
C TYR A 46 11.09 -11.37 17.41
N GLN A 47 11.13 -10.20 18.03
CA GLN A 47 12.39 -9.62 18.54
C GLN A 47 13.00 -10.48 19.63
N LEU A 48 12.17 -11.02 20.54
CA LEU A 48 12.65 -11.88 21.61
C LEU A 48 13.10 -13.25 21.07
N PRO A 49 12.30 -13.99 20.26
CA PRO A 49 12.78 -15.23 19.66
C PRO A 49 14.04 -15.09 18.80
N ALA A 50 14.21 -13.97 18.07
CA ALA A 50 15.40 -13.74 17.25
C ALA A 50 16.72 -13.81 18.05
N LEU A 51 16.69 -13.53 19.36
CA LEU A 51 17.86 -13.62 20.23
C LEU A 51 18.15 -15.05 20.73
N HIS A 52 17.16 -15.94 20.62
CA HIS A 52 17.23 -17.32 21.08
C HIS A 52 17.39 -18.32 19.93
N LEU A 53 16.97 -17.94 18.73
CA LEU A 53 17.14 -18.75 17.53
C LEU A 53 18.59 -18.66 17.01
N PRO A 54 19.11 -19.75 16.43
CA PRO A 54 20.52 -19.83 16.04
C PRO A 54 20.87 -18.91 14.86
N HIS A 55 19.95 -18.72 13.92
CA HIS A 55 20.20 -18.01 12.66
C HIS A 55 19.33 -16.75 12.50
N LEU A 56 19.37 -16.17 11.31
CA LEU A 56 18.72 -14.90 11.00
C LEU A 56 17.20 -14.97 11.15
N THR A 57 16.58 -13.91 11.65
CA THR A 57 15.14 -13.65 11.53
C THR A 57 14.90 -12.65 10.40
N LEU A 58 14.21 -13.09 9.34
CA LEU A 58 13.86 -12.25 8.20
C LEU A 58 12.46 -11.65 8.42
N VAL A 59 12.37 -10.33 8.48
CA VAL A 59 11.11 -9.61 8.73
C VAL A 59 10.66 -8.90 7.45
N VAL A 60 9.52 -9.32 6.91
CA VAL A 60 8.87 -8.65 5.79
C VAL A 60 7.82 -7.69 6.33
N SER A 61 7.95 -6.39 6.04
CA SER A 61 7.01 -5.36 6.47
C SER A 61 6.70 -4.39 5.33
N PRO A 62 5.47 -3.85 5.20
CA PRO A 62 5.10 -3.02 4.07
C PRO A 62 5.50 -1.54 4.22
N LEU A 63 6.02 -1.14 5.38
CA LEU A 63 6.17 0.26 5.76
C LEU A 63 7.61 0.61 6.10
N LEU A 64 8.27 1.37 5.21
CA LEU A 64 9.66 1.81 5.39
C LEU A 64 9.86 2.61 6.68
N ALA A 65 8.96 3.53 7.00
CA ALA A 65 9.03 4.33 8.23
C ALA A 65 8.98 3.42 9.49
N LEU A 66 8.13 2.40 9.48
CA LEU A 66 8.06 1.44 10.59
C LEU A 66 9.36 0.63 10.70
N MET A 67 9.93 0.19 9.58
CA MET A 67 11.22 -0.51 9.59
C MET A 67 12.34 0.35 10.19
N GLN A 68 12.38 1.65 9.89
CA GLN A 68 13.34 2.59 10.46
C GLN A 68 13.18 2.74 11.98
N ASP A 69 11.94 2.94 12.45
CA ASP A 69 11.63 3.06 13.88
C ASP A 69 11.99 1.77 14.64
N GLN A 70 11.65 0.60 14.08
CA GLN A 70 12.00 -0.69 14.70
C GLN A 70 13.51 -0.92 14.70
N ARG A 71 14.23 -0.51 13.65
CA ARG A 71 15.69 -0.60 13.60
C ARG A 71 16.33 0.28 14.68
N ALA A 72 15.87 1.52 14.83
CA ALA A 72 16.33 2.43 15.88
C ALA A 72 16.08 1.84 17.28
N PHE A 73 14.89 1.29 17.52
CA PHE A 73 14.56 0.59 18.76
C PHE A 73 15.51 -0.59 19.02
N LEU A 74 15.77 -1.45 18.02
CA LEU A 74 16.64 -2.61 18.17
C LEU A 74 18.10 -2.21 18.47
N HIS A 75 18.62 -1.19 17.79
CA HIS A 75 19.97 -0.66 18.07
C HIS A 75 20.08 -0.08 19.48
N ALA A 76 19.05 0.63 19.96
CA ALA A 76 19.04 1.17 21.32
C ALA A 76 19.13 0.08 22.40
N HIS A 77 18.69 -1.14 22.08
CA HIS A 77 18.79 -2.32 22.96
C HIS A 77 20.02 -3.20 22.64
N GLY A 78 20.96 -2.73 21.82
CA GLY A 78 22.18 -3.45 21.46
C GLY A 78 21.97 -4.66 20.56
N ILE A 79 20.82 -4.75 19.87
CA ILE A 79 20.48 -5.88 19.00
C ILE A 79 21.00 -5.59 17.59
N ALA A 80 21.77 -6.53 17.03
CA ALA A 80 22.28 -6.45 15.66
C ALA A 80 21.13 -6.64 14.65
N ALA A 81 20.60 -5.52 14.17
CA ALA A 81 19.52 -5.46 13.19
C ALA A 81 19.87 -4.54 12.03
N ALA A 82 19.34 -4.84 10.84
CA ALA A 82 19.48 -3.98 9.67
C ALA A 82 18.20 -4.00 8.82
N SER A 83 18.10 -3.06 7.88
CA SER A 83 17.04 -3.02 6.87
C SER A 83 17.65 -3.04 5.47
N ILE A 84 16.93 -3.59 4.49
CA ILE A 84 17.17 -3.40 3.06
C ILE A 84 15.96 -2.70 2.44
N ASP A 85 16.17 -1.49 1.93
CA ASP A 85 15.11 -0.65 1.35
C ASP A 85 15.55 0.10 0.08
N SER A 86 14.66 0.93 -0.47
CA SER A 86 14.90 1.67 -1.71
C SER A 86 15.76 2.92 -1.56
N ALA A 87 15.98 3.40 -0.34
CA ALA A 87 16.71 4.64 -0.07
C ALA A 87 18.21 4.42 0.13
N GLN A 88 18.64 3.18 0.38
CA GLN A 88 20.05 2.86 0.64
C GLN A 88 20.94 2.87 -0.60
N SER A 89 22.21 3.26 -0.41
CA SER A 89 23.25 3.14 -1.43
C SER A 89 23.61 1.68 -1.69
N ARG A 90 24.31 1.43 -2.79
CA ARG A 90 24.78 0.08 -3.15
C ARG A 90 25.79 -0.45 -2.13
N GLU A 91 26.65 0.41 -1.61
CA GLU A 91 27.66 0.11 -0.59
C GLU A 91 26.99 -0.27 0.72
N GLU A 92 26.00 0.52 1.16
CA GLU A 92 25.23 0.24 2.37
C GLU A 92 24.50 -1.11 2.27
N ALA A 93 23.83 -1.37 1.14
CA ALA A 93 23.16 -2.64 0.90
C ALA A 93 24.17 -3.80 0.87
N ALA A 94 25.35 -3.62 0.27
CA ALA A 94 26.39 -4.64 0.22
C ALA A 94 26.96 -4.96 1.61
N GLU A 95 27.17 -3.94 2.45
CA GLU A 95 27.60 -4.11 3.84
C GLU A 95 26.55 -4.91 4.64
N VAL A 96 25.28 -4.54 4.54
CA VAL A 96 24.18 -5.26 5.22
C VAL A 96 24.14 -6.72 4.78
N MET A 97 24.27 -6.99 3.47
CA MET A 97 24.32 -8.35 2.94
C MET A 97 25.53 -9.14 3.46
N ALA A 98 26.70 -8.50 3.58
CA ALA A 98 27.89 -9.15 4.14
C ALA A 98 27.71 -9.52 5.61
N ARG A 99 27.13 -8.62 6.42
CA ARG A 99 26.85 -8.84 7.85
C ARG A 99 25.77 -9.91 8.09
N ALA A 100 24.78 -10.00 7.20
CA ALA A 100 23.81 -11.10 7.22
C ALA A 100 24.49 -12.44 6.91
N ARG A 101 25.38 -12.47 5.91
CA ARG A 101 26.10 -13.69 5.50
C ARG A 101 27.06 -14.19 6.58
N SER A 102 27.71 -13.30 7.31
CA SER A 102 28.63 -13.65 8.40
C SER A 102 27.90 -14.15 9.66
N GLY A 103 26.57 -14.01 9.72
CA GLY A 103 25.77 -14.36 10.91
C GLY A 103 25.83 -13.30 12.03
N GLU A 104 26.38 -12.12 11.76
CA GLU A 104 26.42 -11.02 12.72
C GLU A 104 25.01 -10.46 13.00
N LEU A 105 24.16 -10.38 11.96
CA LEU A 105 22.79 -9.90 12.10
C LEU A 105 21.87 -10.96 12.70
N LYS A 106 21.07 -10.55 13.69
CA LYS A 106 19.97 -11.35 14.23
C LYS A 106 18.65 -11.07 13.54
N ILE A 107 18.44 -9.84 13.08
CA ILE A 107 17.20 -9.41 12.43
C ILE A 107 17.54 -8.66 11.14
N LEU A 108 16.95 -9.08 10.03
CA LEU A 108 17.00 -8.35 8.76
C LEU A 108 15.58 -7.98 8.34
N MET A 109 15.31 -6.70 8.19
CA MET A 109 14.03 -6.18 7.73
C MET A 109 14.08 -5.89 6.23
N ILE A 110 13.02 -6.23 5.50
CA ILE A 110 12.92 -5.97 4.07
C ILE A 110 11.48 -5.63 3.67
N SER A 111 11.31 -4.77 2.67
CA SER A 111 9.99 -4.57 2.05
C SER A 111 9.66 -5.73 1.11
N VAL A 112 8.37 -6.00 0.91
CA VAL A 112 7.94 -7.06 0.00
C VAL A 112 8.36 -6.78 -1.46
N GLU A 113 8.40 -5.50 -1.84
CA GLU A 113 8.83 -5.04 -3.16
C GLU A 113 10.33 -5.28 -3.38
N ARG A 114 11.16 -5.11 -2.34
CA ARG A 114 12.59 -5.44 -2.39
C ARG A 114 12.85 -6.94 -2.38
N LEU A 115 12.02 -7.72 -1.67
CA LEU A 115 12.10 -9.18 -1.64
C LEU A 115 11.90 -9.81 -3.03
N LYS A 116 11.13 -9.17 -3.93
CA LYS A 116 10.96 -9.61 -5.33
C LYS A 116 12.29 -9.64 -6.11
N ASN A 117 13.28 -8.83 -5.72
CA ASN A 117 14.54 -8.70 -6.44
C ASN A 117 15.31 -10.03 -6.49
N GLU A 118 15.51 -10.57 -7.69
CA GLU A 118 16.18 -11.86 -7.91
C GLU A 118 17.58 -11.91 -7.30
N ARG A 119 18.35 -10.81 -7.39
CA ARG A 119 19.68 -10.72 -6.80
C ARG A 119 19.65 -10.87 -5.29
N PHE A 120 18.67 -10.24 -4.63
CA PHE A 120 18.44 -10.41 -3.21
C PHE A 120 17.98 -11.85 -2.89
N ARG A 121 17.08 -12.44 -3.68
CA ARG A 121 16.61 -13.82 -3.47
C ARG A 121 17.75 -14.84 -3.59
N HIS A 122 18.61 -14.70 -4.59
CA HIS A 122 19.79 -15.56 -4.73
C HIS A 122 20.77 -15.40 -3.55
N PHE A 123 20.94 -14.17 -3.05
CA PHE A 123 21.73 -13.91 -1.86
C PHE A 123 21.13 -14.57 -0.61
N ILE A 124 19.84 -14.33 -0.35
CA ILE A 124 19.21 -14.72 0.91
C ILE A 124 19.03 -16.24 1.01
N GLN A 125 18.90 -16.94 -0.12
CA GLN A 125 18.95 -18.41 -0.21
C GLN A 125 20.25 -19.02 0.37
N GLN A 126 21.34 -18.26 0.39
CA GLN A 126 22.64 -18.70 0.91
C GLN A 126 22.83 -18.39 2.40
N VAL A 127 21.87 -17.72 3.02
CA VAL A 127 21.91 -17.33 4.44
C VAL A 127 21.00 -18.26 5.22
N PRO A 128 21.47 -18.92 6.29
CA PRO A 128 20.60 -19.69 7.18
C PRO A 128 19.58 -18.77 7.87
N ILE A 129 18.29 -19.13 7.80
CA ILE A 129 17.19 -18.36 8.39
C ILE A 129 16.44 -19.26 9.36
N SER A 130 16.23 -18.78 10.58
CA SER A 130 15.47 -19.51 11.60
C SER A 130 13.99 -19.17 11.63
N LEU A 131 13.61 -17.98 11.17
CA LEU A 131 12.24 -17.48 11.25
C LEU A 131 11.96 -16.48 10.14
N LEU A 132 10.87 -16.71 9.39
CA LEU A 132 10.24 -15.69 8.57
C LEU A 132 9.19 -14.97 9.41
N VAL A 133 9.21 -13.65 9.45
CA VAL A 133 8.17 -12.83 10.08
C VAL A 133 7.46 -12.08 8.98
N VAL A 134 6.13 -12.20 8.94
CA VAL A 134 5.30 -11.40 8.05
C VAL A 134 4.50 -10.42 8.89
N ASP A 135 4.89 -9.16 8.83
CA ASP A 135 4.17 -8.05 9.45
C ASP A 135 3.01 -7.59 8.55
N GLU A 136 1.96 -7.07 9.15
CA GLU A 136 0.67 -6.81 8.48
C GLU A 136 0.19 -8.00 7.64
N ALA A 137 0.27 -9.22 8.21
CA ALA A 137 0.00 -10.48 7.53
C ALA A 137 -1.40 -10.58 6.89
N HIS A 138 -2.36 -9.72 7.30
CA HIS A 138 -3.65 -9.61 6.64
C HIS A 138 -3.55 -9.27 5.14
N CYS A 139 -2.44 -8.63 4.71
CA CYS A 139 -2.16 -8.34 3.29
C CYS A 139 -2.01 -9.60 2.42
N ILE A 140 -1.73 -10.77 3.02
CA ILE A 140 -1.61 -12.07 2.34
C ILE A 140 -2.98 -12.57 1.88
N SER A 141 -4.04 -12.21 2.59
CA SER A 141 -5.40 -12.63 2.28
C SER A 141 -6.02 -11.68 1.26
N GLU A 142 -6.58 -12.23 0.19
CA GLU A 142 -7.38 -11.47 -0.77
C GLU A 142 -8.63 -10.90 -0.07
N TRP A 143 -9.11 -11.58 0.96
CA TRP A 143 -10.16 -11.10 1.87
C TRP A 143 -9.69 -10.03 2.87
N GLY A 144 -8.44 -9.53 2.78
CA GLY A 144 -7.88 -8.49 3.65
C GLY A 144 -8.17 -7.08 3.15
N HIS A 145 -8.31 -6.11 4.07
CA HIS A 145 -8.73 -4.72 3.80
C HIS A 145 -7.64 -3.81 3.19
N ASN A 146 -6.43 -4.35 3.00
CA ASN A 146 -5.30 -3.65 2.40
C ASN A 146 -4.46 -4.65 1.61
N PHE A 147 -5.11 -5.37 0.71
CA PHE A 147 -4.50 -6.41 -0.10
C PHE A 147 -3.26 -5.88 -0.85
N ARG A 148 -2.15 -6.59 -0.74
CA ARG A 148 -0.89 -6.29 -1.44
C ARG A 148 -0.46 -7.52 -2.25
N PRO A 149 -0.54 -7.48 -3.59
CA PRO A 149 -0.30 -8.67 -4.42
C PRO A 149 0.99 -9.43 -4.09
N ASP A 150 2.11 -8.73 -3.87
CA ASP A 150 3.39 -9.40 -3.61
C ASP A 150 3.40 -10.23 -2.31
N TYR A 151 2.50 -9.97 -1.35
CA TYR A 151 2.38 -10.80 -0.14
C TYR A 151 1.89 -12.22 -0.45
N LEU A 152 1.18 -12.43 -1.57
CA LEU A 152 0.72 -13.75 -2.00
C LEU A 152 1.88 -14.71 -2.30
N LYS A 153 3.08 -14.18 -2.58
CA LYS A 153 4.28 -14.96 -2.92
C LYS A 153 5.07 -15.41 -1.70
N LEU A 154 4.79 -14.86 -0.52
CA LEU A 154 5.55 -15.16 0.71
C LEU A 154 5.51 -16.63 1.12
N PRO A 155 4.39 -17.38 0.99
CA PRO A 155 4.39 -18.82 1.21
C PRO A 155 5.35 -19.58 0.30
N ASP A 156 5.45 -19.19 -0.98
CA ASP A 156 6.38 -19.81 -1.93
C ASP A 156 7.83 -19.48 -1.57
N TYR A 157 8.12 -18.23 -1.24
CA TYR A 157 9.45 -17.81 -0.80
C TYR A 157 9.89 -18.49 0.50
N GLN A 158 8.97 -18.72 1.44
CA GLN A 158 9.26 -19.49 2.65
C GLN A 158 9.76 -20.91 2.32
N ARG A 159 9.09 -21.58 1.37
CA ARG A 159 9.48 -22.90 0.89
C ARG A 159 10.78 -22.87 0.07
N GLU A 160 10.89 -21.92 -0.85
CA GLU A 160 12.05 -21.72 -1.74
C GLU A 160 13.34 -21.49 -0.93
N PHE A 161 13.26 -20.70 0.15
CA PHE A 161 14.40 -20.40 1.02
C PHE A 161 14.62 -21.43 2.12
N GLY A 162 13.80 -22.49 2.20
CA GLY A 162 13.92 -23.54 3.20
C GLY A 162 13.75 -23.04 4.65
N ILE A 163 12.90 -22.03 4.86
CA ILE A 163 12.72 -21.42 6.20
C ILE A 163 11.78 -22.32 7.03
N PRO A 164 12.23 -22.83 8.20
CA PRO A 164 11.52 -23.89 8.91
C PRO A 164 10.20 -23.44 9.54
N GLN A 165 10.08 -22.16 9.89
CA GLN A 165 8.90 -21.64 10.61
C GLN A 165 8.61 -20.19 10.21
N VAL A 166 7.35 -19.81 10.35
CA VAL A 166 6.85 -18.46 10.11
C VAL A 166 6.09 -17.90 11.32
N LEU A 167 6.21 -16.60 11.55
CA LEU A 167 5.37 -15.85 12.46
C LEU A 167 4.57 -14.79 11.69
N LEU A 168 3.25 -14.93 11.69
CA LEU A 168 2.35 -13.95 11.09
C LEU A 168 1.87 -12.95 12.14
N LEU A 169 2.05 -11.65 11.89
CA LEU A 169 1.67 -10.58 12.79
C LEU A 169 0.64 -9.67 12.11
N THR A 170 -0.50 -9.43 12.74
CA THR A 170 -1.46 -8.44 12.25
C THR A 170 -2.28 -7.84 13.38
N ALA A 171 -2.76 -6.60 13.18
CA ALA A 171 -3.67 -5.95 14.12
C ALA A 171 -5.13 -6.28 13.87
N THR A 172 -5.50 -6.46 12.61
CA THR A 172 -6.88 -6.52 12.14
C THR A 172 -7.01 -7.70 11.18
N ALA A 173 -7.66 -8.77 11.64
CA ALA A 173 -7.97 -9.94 10.83
C ALA A 173 -9.30 -10.53 11.27
N THR A 174 -10.20 -10.74 10.31
CA THR A 174 -11.46 -11.45 10.54
C THR A 174 -11.19 -12.97 10.59
N PRO A 175 -12.12 -13.78 11.12
CA PRO A 175 -11.96 -15.24 11.13
C PRO A 175 -11.66 -15.85 9.75
N ALA A 176 -12.26 -15.31 8.68
CA ALA A 176 -11.99 -15.74 7.31
C ALA A 176 -10.54 -15.45 6.88
N VAL A 177 -10.02 -14.27 7.21
CA VAL A 177 -8.63 -13.88 6.93
C VAL A 177 -7.64 -14.74 7.73
N ILE A 178 -7.95 -15.03 9.00
CA ILE A 178 -7.14 -15.93 9.85
C ILE A 178 -7.07 -17.32 9.21
N ALA A 179 -8.21 -17.90 8.84
CA ALA A 179 -8.26 -19.21 8.22
C ALA A 179 -7.48 -19.26 6.88
N ASP A 180 -7.50 -18.18 6.10
CA ASP A 180 -6.73 -18.09 4.86
C ASP A 180 -5.22 -18.05 5.08
N MET A 181 -4.78 -17.21 6.03
CA MET A 181 -3.38 -17.15 6.45
C MET A 181 -2.87 -18.50 6.97
N GLN A 182 -3.68 -19.19 7.79
CA GLN A 182 -3.35 -20.51 8.31
C GLN A 182 -3.16 -21.55 7.21
N ARG A 183 -4.08 -21.61 6.24
CA ARG A 183 -3.96 -22.54 5.11
C ARG A 183 -2.69 -22.28 4.29
N LYS A 184 -2.39 -21.02 3.99
CA LYS A 184 -1.25 -20.63 3.15
C LYS A 184 0.11 -20.99 3.77
N PHE A 185 0.22 -20.89 5.09
CA PHE A 185 1.46 -21.14 5.83
C PHE A 185 1.45 -22.44 6.67
N ALA A 186 0.42 -23.26 6.54
CA ALA A 186 0.22 -24.49 7.31
C ALA A 186 0.36 -24.28 8.83
N ILE A 187 -0.31 -23.25 9.37
CA ILE A 187 -0.30 -22.93 10.81
C ILE A 187 -1.46 -23.66 11.50
N ASP A 188 -1.14 -24.43 12.55
CA ASP A 188 -2.16 -25.11 13.36
C ASP A 188 -3.10 -24.10 14.02
N SER A 189 -4.38 -24.45 14.11
CA SER A 189 -5.38 -23.71 14.90
C SER A 189 -4.98 -23.43 16.34
N ALA A 190 -4.25 -24.35 16.99
CA ALA A 190 -3.77 -24.18 18.36
C ALA A 190 -2.63 -23.14 18.48
N ASP A 191 -1.97 -22.83 17.36
CA ASP A 191 -0.84 -21.90 17.28
C ASP A 191 -1.25 -20.50 16.78
N VAL A 192 -2.57 -20.26 16.68
CA VAL A 192 -3.16 -18.94 16.46
C VAL A 192 -3.49 -18.29 17.79
N VAL A 193 -2.75 -17.23 18.13
CA VAL A 193 -2.96 -16.44 19.34
C VAL A 193 -3.73 -15.18 18.97
N THR A 194 -4.98 -15.11 19.41
CA THR A 194 -5.80 -13.90 19.32
C THR A 194 -5.92 -13.26 20.71
N THR A 195 -5.90 -11.94 20.76
CA THR A 195 -6.20 -11.18 21.99
C THR A 195 -7.44 -10.33 21.76
N GLY A 196 -8.15 -10.00 22.83
CA GLY A 196 -9.40 -9.25 22.74
C GLY A 196 -9.22 -7.91 22.01
N PHE A 197 -10.20 -7.59 21.17
CA PHE A 197 -10.27 -6.33 20.41
C PHE A 197 -10.94 -5.22 21.22
N TYR A 198 -11.66 -5.57 22.28
CA TYR A 198 -12.34 -4.60 23.12
C TYR A 198 -11.37 -3.67 23.86
N ARG A 199 -11.55 -2.36 23.68
CA ARG A 199 -10.79 -1.30 24.36
C ARG A 199 -11.71 -0.51 25.27
N PRO A 200 -11.67 -0.71 26.61
CA PRO A 200 -12.57 -0.02 27.53
C PRO A 200 -12.33 1.49 27.59
N ASN A 201 -11.16 1.96 27.17
CA ASN A 201 -10.77 3.37 27.20
C ASN A 201 -11.16 4.16 25.94
N LEU A 202 -11.74 3.53 24.92
CA LEU A 202 -12.16 4.20 23.69
C LEU A 202 -13.67 4.45 23.68
N HIS A 203 -14.05 5.73 23.69
CA HIS A 203 -15.45 6.17 23.61
C HIS A 203 -15.85 6.30 22.14
N LEU A 204 -16.65 5.36 21.63
CA LEU A 204 -17.07 5.34 20.22
C LEU A 204 -18.36 6.14 20.03
N GLN A 205 -18.28 7.26 19.31
CA GLN A 205 -19.41 8.11 18.97
C GLN A 205 -19.64 8.10 17.45
N VAL A 206 -20.86 7.75 17.04
CA VAL A 206 -21.34 7.97 15.67
C VAL A 206 -22.35 9.10 15.73
N GLU A 207 -22.04 10.21 15.07
CA GLU A 207 -22.91 11.38 15.00
C GLU A 207 -23.48 11.53 13.59
N PRO A 208 -24.81 11.47 13.40
CA PRO A 208 -25.43 11.74 12.11
C PRO A 208 -25.39 13.23 11.80
N VAL A 209 -24.64 13.62 10.76
CA VAL A 209 -24.47 15.04 10.39
C VAL A 209 -24.63 15.21 8.88
N ALA A 210 -25.56 16.07 8.47
CA ALA A 210 -25.76 16.43 7.07
C ALA A 210 -24.50 17.07 6.47
N GLY A 211 -24.24 16.82 5.19
CA GLY A 211 -23.02 17.24 4.49
C GLY A 211 -22.63 18.70 4.73
N GLU A 212 -23.57 19.64 4.60
CA GLU A 212 -23.29 21.07 4.77
C GLU A 212 -22.95 21.48 6.22
N GLN A 213 -23.33 20.67 7.21
CA GLN A 213 -23.15 20.97 8.63
C GLN A 213 -21.85 20.40 9.21
N ARG A 214 -21.21 19.45 8.53
CA ARG A 214 -20.02 18.72 9.04
C ARG A 214 -18.88 19.64 9.46
N ARG A 215 -18.54 20.64 8.65
CA ARG A 215 -17.43 21.57 8.95
C ARG A 215 -17.70 22.33 10.25
N ARG A 216 -18.91 22.86 10.41
CA ARG A 216 -19.34 23.58 11.61
C ARG A 216 -19.34 22.66 12.84
N TYR A 217 -19.94 21.48 12.72
CA TYR A 217 -19.99 20.52 13.82
C TYR A 217 -18.58 20.15 14.30
N LEU A 218 -17.64 19.88 13.37
CA LEU A 218 -16.26 19.56 13.73
C LEU A 218 -15.60 20.69 14.53
N VAL A 219 -15.75 21.94 14.09
CA VAL A 219 -15.19 23.11 14.79
C VAL A 219 -15.74 23.21 16.20
N ASP A 220 -17.06 23.10 16.37
CA ASP A 220 -17.71 23.19 17.68
C ASP A 220 -17.28 22.04 18.59
N TRP A 221 -17.15 20.83 18.05
CA TRP A 221 -16.69 19.65 18.78
C TRP A 221 -15.23 19.77 19.22
N LEU A 222 -14.34 20.29 18.36
CA LEU A 222 -12.92 20.51 18.68
C LEU A 222 -12.72 21.65 19.68
N ARG A 223 -13.51 22.73 19.61
CA ARG A 223 -13.44 23.86 20.55
C ARG A 223 -13.74 23.47 21.99
N ALA A 224 -14.60 22.47 22.20
CA ALA A 224 -14.86 21.91 23.52
C ALA A 224 -13.69 21.07 24.06
N ARG A 225 -12.64 20.84 23.26
CA ARG A 225 -11.51 19.93 23.54
C ARG A 225 -10.15 20.58 23.23
N PRO A 226 -9.87 21.78 23.76
CA PRO A 226 -8.68 22.54 23.39
C PRO A 226 -7.39 21.81 23.76
N GLY A 227 -6.40 21.83 22.87
CA GLY A 227 -5.06 21.30 23.11
C GLY A 227 -4.94 19.78 23.19
N LYS A 228 -6.03 19.03 23.03
CA LYS A 228 -5.98 17.56 23.02
C LYS A 228 -5.37 17.07 21.70
N PRO A 229 -4.34 16.20 21.73
CA PRO A 229 -3.74 15.67 20.52
C PRO A 229 -4.74 14.77 19.78
N GLY A 230 -4.85 14.93 18.47
CA GLY A 230 -5.85 14.27 17.67
C GLY A 230 -5.53 14.10 16.19
N ILE A 231 -6.28 13.21 15.56
CA ILE A 231 -6.23 12.93 14.12
C ILE A 231 -7.64 13.09 13.55
N VAL A 232 -7.76 13.83 12.44
CA VAL A 232 -8.99 13.97 11.65
C VAL A 232 -8.77 13.28 10.30
N TYR A 233 -9.43 12.15 10.10
CA TYR A 233 -9.36 11.35 8.87
C TYR A 233 -10.31 11.88 7.80
N VAL A 234 -9.74 12.07 6.60
CA VAL A 234 -10.44 12.43 5.35
C VAL A 234 -10.05 11.49 4.22
N THR A 235 -10.87 11.39 3.18
CA THR A 235 -10.64 10.46 2.07
C THR A 235 -9.64 11.00 1.05
N GLN A 236 -9.71 12.30 0.74
CA GLN A 236 -8.94 12.92 -0.35
C GLN A 236 -7.87 13.89 0.16
N GLN A 237 -6.76 14.01 -0.59
CA GLN A 237 -5.66 14.92 -0.27
C GLN A 237 -6.10 16.38 -0.22
N LYS A 238 -6.86 16.81 -1.23
CA LYS A 238 -7.44 18.16 -1.31
C LYS A 238 -8.31 18.47 -0.09
N SER A 239 -9.13 17.53 0.36
CA SER A 239 -9.96 17.68 1.56
C SER A 239 -9.11 17.86 2.83
N ALA A 240 -7.93 17.23 2.91
CA ALA A 240 -7.04 17.38 4.05
C ALA A 240 -6.50 18.81 4.14
N GLU A 241 -6.01 19.35 3.02
CA GLU A 241 -5.50 20.72 2.93
C GLU A 241 -6.60 21.75 3.20
N GLU A 242 -7.76 21.63 2.56
CA GLU A 242 -8.87 22.57 2.72
C GLU A 242 -9.41 22.59 4.16
N LEU A 243 -9.57 21.42 4.77
CA LEU A 243 -10.10 21.31 6.11
C LEU A 243 -9.08 21.80 7.15
N ALA A 244 -7.80 21.46 7.02
CA ALA A 244 -6.75 22.00 7.88
C ALA A 244 -6.72 23.54 7.82
N ALA A 245 -6.70 24.12 6.60
CA ALA A 245 -6.72 25.57 6.42
C ALA A 245 -7.98 26.22 7.01
N HIS A 246 -9.14 25.56 6.93
CA HIS A 246 -10.37 26.03 7.55
C HIS A 246 -10.29 26.02 9.07
N LEU A 247 -9.79 24.93 9.68
CA LEU A 247 -9.60 24.83 11.13
C LEU A 247 -8.62 25.88 11.66
N THR A 248 -7.51 26.12 10.94
CA THR A 248 -6.54 27.18 11.28
C THR A 248 -7.20 28.56 11.27
N ARG A 249 -8.04 28.87 10.27
CA ARG A 249 -8.81 30.13 10.23
C ARG A 249 -9.81 30.27 11.39
N GLN A 250 -10.24 29.16 11.99
CA GLN A 250 -11.12 29.13 13.16
C GLN A 250 -10.37 29.17 14.50
N GLY A 251 -9.04 29.32 14.47
CA GLY A 251 -8.17 29.38 15.64
C GLY A 251 -7.75 28.01 16.20
N ILE A 252 -7.93 26.93 15.43
CA ILE A 252 -7.54 25.57 15.81
C ILE A 252 -6.25 25.23 15.06
N ASP A 253 -5.15 25.02 15.79
CA ASP A 253 -3.86 24.64 15.19
C ASP A 253 -3.92 23.24 14.60
N ALA A 254 -4.02 23.16 13.27
CA ALA A 254 -4.19 21.94 12.51
C ALA A 254 -3.25 21.92 11.29
N CYS A 255 -2.61 20.77 11.04
CA CYS A 255 -1.76 20.55 9.86
C CYS A 255 -2.36 19.49 8.94
N ALA A 256 -2.21 19.67 7.63
CA ALA A 256 -2.59 18.64 6.65
C ALA A 256 -1.46 17.60 6.50
N TYR A 257 -1.83 16.32 6.36
CA TYR A 257 -0.88 15.24 6.06
C TYR A 257 -1.45 14.25 5.04
N HIS A 258 -0.76 14.08 3.92
CA HIS A 258 -1.11 13.11 2.89
C HIS A 258 0.13 12.71 2.08
N ALA A 259 0.01 11.63 1.32
CA ALA A 259 1.11 11.09 0.50
C ALA A 259 1.58 12.02 -0.63
N GLY A 260 0.83 13.07 -0.96
CA GLY A 260 1.22 14.09 -1.95
C GLY A 260 2.22 15.13 -1.43
N LEU A 261 2.43 15.20 -0.11
CA LEU A 261 3.45 16.05 0.48
C LEU A 261 4.85 15.45 0.29
N ASP A 262 5.84 16.32 0.07
CA ASP A 262 7.24 15.94 0.02
C ASP A 262 7.66 15.15 1.27
N HIS A 263 8.58 14.20 1.08
CA HIS A 263 9.02 13.32 2.16
C HIS A 263 9.54 14.09 3.38
N SER A 264 10.40 15.10 3.15
CA SER A 264 10.97 15.94 4.23
C SER A 264 9.90 16.71 5.01
N VAL A 265 8.86 17.19 4.33
CA VAL A 265 7.72 17.88 4.95
C VAL A 265 6.92 16.91 5.82
N ARG A 266 6.62 15.72 5.30
CA ARG A 266 5.91 14.67 6.06
C ARG A 266 6.67 14.28 7.32
N GLU A 267 7.97 14.04 7.20
CA GLU A 267 8.82 13.66 8.33
C GLU A 267 8.85 14.76 9.40
N GLY A 268 9.00 16.02 8.97
CA GLY A 268 8.97 17.18 9.87
C GLY A 268 7.63 17.31 10.62
N LEU A 269 6.51 17.19 9.91
CA LEU A 269 5.16 17.26 10.51
C LEU A 269 4.91 16.10 11.49
N GLN A 270 5.31 14.88 11.12
CA GLN A 270 5.20 13.73 12.00
C GLN A 270 6.00 13.96 13.28
N ARG A 271 7.26 14.40 13.19
CA ARG A 271 8.10 14.69 14.35
C ARG A 271 7.48 15.74 15.28
N ARG A 272 6.98 16.84 14.72
CA ARG A 272 6.29 17.89 15.48
C ARG A 272 5.05 17.37 16.20
N PHE A 273 4.26 16.52 15.55
CA PHE A 273 3.10 15.87 16.18
C PHE A 273 3.50 14.90 17.30
N MET A 274 4.56 14.11 17.10
CA MET A 274 5.09 13.20 18.12
C MET A 274 5.53 13.97 19.37
N ASN A 275 6.22 15.10 19.17
CA ASN A 275 6.73 15.99 20.23
C ASN A 275 5.65 16.86 20.90
N GLY A 276 4.41 16.87 20.38
CA GLY A 276 3.34 17.73 20.91
C GLY A 276 3.44 19.20 20.48
N GLU A 277 4.26 19.53 19.48
CA GLU A 277 4.36 20.86 18.89
C GLU A 277 3.18 21.18 17.95
N VAL A 278 2.52 20.15 17.43
CA VAL A 278 1.26 20.23 16.68
C VAL A 278 0.31 19.24 17.31
N ASN A 279 -0.88 19.71 17.71
CA ASN A 279 -1.85 18.85 18.40
C ASN A 279 -2.87 18.22 17.45
N LEU A 280 -3.17 18.80 16.28
CA LEU A 280 -4.17 18.25 15.38
C LEU A 280 -3.61 17.97 13.99
N MET A 281 -3.73 16.72 13.54
CA MET A 281 -3.41 16.34 12.17
C MET A 281 -4.69 16.06 11.39
N VAL A 282 -4.90 16.75 10.26
CA VAL A 282 -5.93 16.40 9.28
C VAL A 282 -5.28 15.58 8.19
N ALA A 283 -5.70 14.33 8.03
CA ALA A 283 -4.94 13.40 7.21
C ALA A 283 -5.77 12.40 6.42
N THR A 284 -5.21 11.95 5.30
CA THR A 284 -5.66 10.71 4.68
C THR A 284 -5.12 9.50 5.44
N ILE A 285 -5.53 8.29 5.06
CA ILE A 285 -5.02 7.01 5.61
C ILE A 285 -3.49 6.88 5.56
N ALA A 286 -2.81 7.73 4.79
CA ALA A 286 -1.35 7.81 4.77
C ALA A 286 -0.76 8.20 6.14
N PHE A 287 -1.50 8.92 6.99
CA PHE A 287 -1.08 9.24 8.36
C PHE A 287 -1.58 8.17 9.33
N GLY A 288 -0.64 7.58 10.06
CA GLY A 288 -0.93 6.63 11.12
C GLY A 288 -0.27 5.28 10.90
N MET A 289 -0.09 4.81 9.67
CA MET A 289 0.68 3.58 9.42
C MET A 289 2.10 3.74 10.01
N GLY A 290 2.38 3.06 11.13
CA GLY A 290 3.65 3.17 11.86
C GLY A 290 3.74 4.18 13.00
N ILE A 291 2.74 5.06 13.21
CA ILE A 291 2.80 6.04 14.33
C ILE A 291 2.57 5.35 15.67
N ASP A 292 3.44 5.64 16.64
CA ASP A 292 3.36 5.16 18.03
C ASP A 292 3.38 6.31 19.06
N LYS A 293 2.40 7.21 18.96
CA LYS A 293 2.14 8.23 19.97
C LYS A 293 1.19 7.67 21.03
N ALA A 294 1.64 7.55 22.27
CA ALA A 294 0.89 6.89 23.34
C ALA A 294 -0.41 7.63 23.71
N ASP A 295 -0.38 8.96 23.57
CA ASP A 295 -1.30 9.90 24.19
C ASP A 295 -2.29 10.55 23.21
N ILE A 296 -2.59 9.93 22.06
CA ILE A 296 -3.63 10.45 21.15
C ILE A 296 -5.01 10.39 21.84
N ARG A 297 -5.65 11.56 21.99
CA ARG A 297 -6.92 11.73 22.71
C ARG A 297 -8.12 11.75 21.80
N LEU A 298 -7.98 12.26 20.57
CA LEU A 298 -9.09 12.42 19.63
C LEU A 298 -8.79 11.67 18.34
N VAL A 299 -9.73 10.87 17.87
CA VAL A 299 -9.74 10.36 16.49
C VAL A 299 -11.08 10.72 15.89
N VAL A 300 -11.07 11.47 14.79
CA VAL A 300 -12.28 11.92 14.11
C VAL A 300 -12.28 11.39 12.69
N HIS A 301 -13.27 10.60 12.32
CA HIS A 301 -13.58 10.28 10.94
C HIS A 301 -14.47 11.38 10.39
N TYR A 302 -13.83 12.36 9.76
CA TYR A 302 -14.57 13.41 9.07
C TYR A 302 -15.30 12.80 7.88
N ASP A 303 -14.58 12.05 7.03
CA ASP A 303 -15.16 11.18 5.99
C ASP A 303 -15.33 9.75 6.52
N LEU A 304 -16.22 8.98 5.89
CA LEU A 304 -16.37 7.56 6.18
C LEU A 304 -15.04 6.80 5.89
N PRO A 305 -14.61 5.89 6.76
CA PRO A 305 -13.52 4.98 6.46
C PRO A 305 -13.89 4.04 5.30
N LYS A 306 -12.92 3.29 4.76
CA LYS A 306 -13.17 2.36 3.64
C LYS A 306 -13.82 1.05 4.09
N SER A 307 -13.63 0.67 5.34
CA SER A 307 -14.03 -0.63 5.89
C SER A 307 -14.07 -0.61 7.41
N VAL A 308 -14.63 -1.66 8.03
CA VAL A 308 -14.62 -1.85 9.49
C VAL A 308 -13.19 -2.02 10.00
N GLU A 309 -12.34 -2.68 9.21
CA GLU A 309 -10.94 -2.91 9.51
C GLU A 309 -10.12 -1.62 9.53
N ASN A 310 -10.31 -0.75 8.52
CA ASN A 310 -9.69 0.57 8.53
C ASN A 310 -10.15 1.39 9.73
N TYR A 311 -11.46 1.43 10.00
CA TYR A 311 -12.01 2.11 11.17
C TYR A 311 -11.35 1.62 12.47
N SER A 312 -11.28 0.30 12.67
CA SER A 312 -10.68 -0.31 13.86
C SER A 312 -9.19 0.02 14.00
N GLN A 313 -8.43 -0.01 12.92
CA GLN A 313 -7.00 0.30 12.94
C GLN A 313 -6.76 1.79 13.26
N GLU A 314 -7.60 2.66 12.73
CA GLU A 314 -7.53 4.12 12.87
C GLU A 314 -7.91 4.57 14.29
N ILE A 315 -9.01 4.08 14.86
CA ILE A 315 -9.38 4.39 16.25
C ILE A 315 -8.41 3.75 17.26
N GLY A 316 -7.81 2.60 16.92
CA GLY A 316 -6.81 1.92 17.75
C GLY A 316 -5.50 2.71 17.94
N ARG A 317 -5.37 3.87 17.32
CA ARG A 317 -4.28 4.83 17.54
C ARG A 317 -4.49 5.66 18.80
N ALA A 318 -5.73 5.89 19.19
CA ALA A 318 -6.07 6.62 20.40
C ALA A 318 -5.78 5.79 21.66
N GLY A 319 -5.41 6.47 22.75
CA GLY A 319 -5.47 5.84 24.07
C GLY A 319 -4.55 4.64 24.25
N ARG A 320 -3.33 4.67 23.70
CA ARG A 320 -2.36 3.56 23.84
C ARG A 320 -1.77 3.50 25.24
N ASP A 321 -1.71 4.63 25.93
CA ASP A 321 -1.46 4.77 27.38
C ASP A 321 -2.60 4.23 28.27
N GLY A 322 -3.70 3.76 27.68
CA GLY A 322 -4.88 3.25 28.41
C GLY A 322 -5.79 4.35 28.97
N GLN A 323 -5.45 5.63 28.76
CA GLN A 323 -6.29 6.74 29.21
C GLN A 323 -7.51 6.93 28.29
N PRO A 324 -8.60 7.56 28.78
CA PRO A 324 -9.79 7.82 27.98
C PRO A 324 -9.49 8.62 26.72
N SER A 325 -10.01 8.15 25.59
CA SER A 325 -9.93 8.83 24.29
C SER A 325 -11.28 8.78 23.57
N GLU A 326 -11.55 9.81 22.77
CA GLU A 326 -12.82 9.99 22.05
C GLU A 326 -12.63 9.68 20.56
N CYS A 327 -13.48 8.80 20.03
CA CYS A 327 -13.49 8.40 18.62
C CYS A 327 -14.82 8.81 18.00
N LEU A 328 -14.82 9.83 17.16
CA LEU A 328 -16.01 10.42 16.56
C LEU A 328 -16.09 10.08 15.06
N VAL A 329 -17.25 9.61 14.60
CA VAL A 329 -17.57 9.51 13.17
C VAL A 329 -18.64 10.52 12.83
N LEU A 330 -18.37 11.40 11.86
CA LEU A 330 -19.38 12.30 11.27
C LEU A 330 -20.09 11.57 10.13
N ALA A 331 -21.14 10.82 10.48
CA ALA A 331 -21.75 9.85 9.60
C ALA A 331 -22.83 10.47 8.70
N ASN A 332 -22.71 10.25 7.39
CA ASN A 332 -23.69 10.54 6.34
C ASN A 332 -23.40 9.64 5.14
N ARG A 333 -24.27 9.68 4.15
CA ARG A 333 -24.13 8.92 2.90
C ARG A 333 -23.56 9.74 1.73
N ASP A 334 -23.28 11.04 1.91
CA ASP A 334 -22.76 11.93 0.86
C ASP A 334 -21.43 11.45 0.27
N GLY A 335 -20.56 10.87 1.12
CA GLY A 335 -19.24 10.39 0.71
C GLY A 335 -19.21 8.96 0.15
N LEU A 336 -20.35 8.27 0.07
CA LEU A 336 -20.40 6.86 -0.29
C LEU A 336 -19.92 6.62 -1.72
N ASN A 337 -20.40 7.42 -2.67
CA ASN A 337 -20.03 7.31 -4.08
C ASN A 337 -18.52 7.46 -4.29
N VAL A 338 -17.87 8.34 -3.52
CA VAL A 338 -16.41 8.52 -3.59
C VAL A 338 -15.68 7.23 -3.20
N LEU A 339 -16.13 6.54 -2.15
CA LEU A 339 -15.53 5.28 -1.71
C LEU A 339 -15.74 4.17 -2.75
N GLU A 340 -16.97 4.00 -3.23
CA GLU A 340 -17.29 2.99 -4.24
C GLU A 340 -16.58 3.24 -5.58
N ASN A 341 -16.44 4.50 -5.98
CA ASN A 341 -15.73 4.89 -7.20
C ASN A 341 -14.24 4.51 -7.19
N PHE A 342 -13.60 4.42 -6.01
CA PHE A 342 -12.25 3.84 -5.93
C PHE A 342 -12.26 2.36 -6.30
N VAL A 343 -13.24 1.59 -5.80
CA VAL A 343 -13.40 0.17 -6.10
C VAL A 343 -13.67 -0.03 -7.59
N TYR A 344 -14.68 0.63 -8.16
CA TYR A 344 -15.04 0.50 -9.57
C TYR A 344 -13.93 0.95 -10.54
N GLY A 345 -13.11 1.91 -10.11
CA GLY A 345 -11.95 2.33 -10.89
C GLY A 345 -10.79 1.34 -10.86
N ASP A 346 -10.69 0.53 -9.81
CA ASP A 346 -9.64 -0.47 -9.61
C ASP A 346 -10.04 -1.86 -10.14
N THR A 347 -11.25 -2.04 -10.68
CA THR A 347 -11.65 -3.26 -11.38
C THR A 347 -11.24 -3.20 -12.86
N PRO A 348 -10.33 -4.05 -13.37
CA PRO A 348 -10.02 -4.10 -14.80
C PRO A 348 -11.22 -4.51 -15.66
N GLU A 349 -11.33 -3.96 -16.86
CA GLU A 349 -12.26 -4.46 -17.87
C GLU A 349 -11.71 -5.74 -18.50
N ARG A 350 -12.59 -6.68 -18.88
CA ARG A 350 -12.20 -7.94 -19.56
C ARG A 350 -11.31 -7.67 -20.77
N ASP A 351 -11.69 -6.67 -21.56
CA ASP A 351 -10.96 -6.24 -22.75
C ASP A 351 -9.53 -5.76 -22.45
N GLY A 352 -9.34 -5.09 -21.31
CA GLY A 352 -8.01 -4.68 -20.86
C GLY A 352 -7.16 -5.88 -20.44
N ILE A 353 -7.77 -6.86 -19.75
CA ILE A 353 -7.08 -8.10 -19.37
C ILE A 353 -6.67 -8.88 -20.63
N ALA A 354 -7.56 -9.00 -21.60
CA ALA A 354 -7.27 -9.65 -22.88
C ALA A 354 -6.12 -8.96 -23.62
N GLU A 355 -6.09 -7.61 -23.65
CA GLU A 355 -4.96 -6.86 -24.23
C GLU A 355 -3.62 -7.21 -23.56
N VAL A 356 -3.57 -7.36 -22.22
CA VAL A 356 -2.35 -7.78 -21.50
C VAL A 356 -1.93 -9.20 -21.89
N LEU A 357 -2.87 -10.13 -21.95
CA LEU A 357 -2.60 -11.52 -22.31
C LEU A 357 -2.16 -11.66 -23.77
N GLN A 358 -2.70 -10.83 -24.66
CA GLN A 358 -2.33 -10.80 -26.07
C GLN A 358 -0.92 -10.23 -26.26
N GLU A 359 -0.60 -9.14 -25.55
CA GLU A 359 0.76 -8.58 -25.48
C GLU A 359 1.76 -9.62 -24.98
N LEU A 360 1.43 -10.35 -23.92
CA LEU A 360 2.27 -11.44 -23.39
C LEU A 360 2.56 -12.50 -24.46
N ARG A 361 1.57 -12.87 -25.29
CA ARG A 361 1.76 -13.82 -26.38
C ARG A 361 2.59 -13.26 -27.54
N SER A 362 2.44 -11.99 -27.88
CA SER A 362 3.11 -11.39 -29.04
C SER A 362 4.52 -10.88 -28.75
N ALA A 363 4.79 -10.40 -27.53
CA ALA A 363 6.02 -9.73 -27.15
C ALA A 363 7.09 -10.67 -26.57
N THR A 364 6.93 -11.99 -26.75
CA THR A 364 7.93 -12.96 -26.34
C THR A 364 9.09 -12.95 -27.34
N GLY A 365 10.26 -12.47 -26.91
CA GLY A 365 11.47 -12.56 -27.72
C GLY A 365 11.86 -14.02 -28.01
N PRO A 366 12.81 -14.27 -28.95
CA PRO A 366 13.23 -15.63 -29.32
C PRO A 366 13.70 -16.49 -28.14
N ASP A 367 14.08 -15.86 -27.01
CA ASP A 367 14.57 -16.52 -25.79
C ASP A 367 13.46 -16.80 -24.74
N GLY A 368 12.18 -16.61 -25.07
CA GLY A 368 11.09 -16.84 -24.11
C GLY A 368 10.94 -15.73 -23.04
N ARG A 369 11.46 -14.53 -23.32
CA ARG A 369 11.46 -13.38 -22.41
C ARG A 369 10.45 -12.33 -22.83
N TRP A 370 9.73 -11.79 -21.86
CA TRP A 370 8.79 -10.68 -22.01
C TRP A 370 9.31 -9.45 -21.29
N GLU A 371 9.62 -8.39 -22.04
CA GLU A 371 10.04 -7.09 -21.51
C GLU A 371 8.83 -6.17 -21.36
N LEU A 372 8.64 -5.68 -20.14
CA LEU A 372 7.44 -4.95 -19.76
C LEU A 372 7.78 -3.58 -19.17
N MET A 373 7.29 -2.52 -19.81
CA MET A 373 7.17 -1.21 -19.18
C MET A 373 5.75 -1.05 -18.58
N ALA A 374 5.64 -1.12 -17.24
CA ALA A 374 4.34 -1.12 -16.56
C ALA A 374 3.46 0.08 -16.90
N GLY A 375 4.05 1.27 -17.07
CA GLY A 375 3.31 2.48 -17.48
C GLY A 375 2.72 2.37 -18.88
N ALA A 376 3.51 1.88 -19.85
CA ALA A 376 3.05 1.69 -21.22
C ALA A 376 1.95 0.63 -21.30
N LEU A 377 2.12 -0.51 -20.61
CA LEU A 377 1.10 -1.56 -20.57
C LEU A 377 -0.19 -1.08 -19.89
N SER A 378 -0.08 -0.27 -18.81
CA SER A 378 -1.23 0.36 -18.15
C SER A 378 -2.01 1.25 -19.11
N GLU A 379 -1.33 2.07 -19.90
CA GLU A 379 -1.95 2.95 -20.90
C GLU A 379 -2.56 2.17 -22.07
N GLN A 380 -1.87 1.13 -22.53
CA GLN A 380 -2.37 0.24 -23.59
C GLN A 380 -3.63 -0.47 -23.10
N SER A 381 -3.52 -1.32 -22.07
CA SER A 381 -4.64 -2.12 -21.54
C SER A 381 -5.75 -1.32 -20.88
N ASN A 382 -5.57 -0.01 -20.65
CA ASN A 382 -6.47 0.84 -19.85
C ASN A 382 -6.68 0.31 -18.41
N ILE A 383 -5.74 -0.45 -17.87
CA ILE A 383 -5.77 -0.94 -16.49
C ILE A 383 -4.92 -0.02 -15.62
N ARG A 384 -5.46 0.45 -14.49
CA ARG A 384 -4.70 1.27 -13.54
C ARG A 384 -3.47 0.51 -12.99
N PRO A 385 -2.42 1.21 -12.53
CA PRO A 385 -1.17 0.57 -12.11
C PRO A 385 -1.32 -0.51 -11.03
N LEU A 386 -2.14 -0.28 -10.00
CA LEU A 386 -2.32 -1.24 -8.90
C LEU A 386 -3.07 -2.51 -9.33
N PRO A 387 -4.22 -2.43 -10.04
CA PRO A 387 -4.87 -3.61 -10.61
C PRO A 387 -4.00 -4.33 -11.65
N LEU A 388 -3.22 -3.60 -12.44
CA LEU A 388 -2.27 -4.21 -13.39
C LEU A 388 -1.20 -5.02 -12.64
N LYS A 389 -0.64 -4.47 -11.57
CA LYS A 389 0.28 -5.20 -10.69
C LYS A 389 -0.37 -6.46 -10.11
N THR A 390 -1.62 -6.36 -9.69
CA THR A 390 -2.39 -7.52 -9.20
C THR A 390 -2.54 -8.58 -10.27
N LEU A 391 -2.88 -8.18 -11.49
CA LEU A 391 -3.01 -9.07 -12.64
C LEU A 391 -1.69 -9.81 -12.91
N LEU A 392 -0.56 -9.09 -12.95
CA LEU A 392 0.77 -9.70 -13.16
C LEU A 392 1.12 -10.73 -12.07
N VAL A 393 0.84 -10.42 -10.80
CA VAL A 393 1.05 -11.39 -9.71
C VAL A 393 0.17 -12.63 -9.88
N GLN A 394 -1.09 -12.46 -10.29
CA GLN A 394 -2.00 -13.58 -10.55
C GLN A 394 -1.51 -14.48 -11.71
N LEU A 395 -0.84 -13.90 -12.71
CA LEU A 395 -0.17 -14.66 -13.78
C LEU A 395 1.07 -15.41 -13.25
N GLU A 396 1.85 -14.79 -12.36
CA GLU A 396 3.00 -15.44 -11.70
C GLU A 396 2.57 -16.63 -10.83
N LEU A 397 1.53 -16.48 -10.02
CA LEU A 397 1.02 -17.53 -9.14
C LEU A 397 0.45 -18.73 -9.92
N ARG A 398 -0.09 -18.49 -11.12
CA ARG A 398 -0.51 -19.54 -12.06
C ARG A 398 0.67 -20.18 -12.81
N GLY A 399 1.89 -19.69 -12.60
CA GLY A 399 3.09 -20.19 -13.24
C GLY A 399 3.20 -19.85 -14.72
N LEU A 400 2.43 -18.87 -15.22
CA LEU A 400 2.49 -18.43 -16.62
C LEU A 400 3.76 -17.62 -16.87
N ILE A 401 4.09 -16.73 -15.94
CA ILE A 401 5.28 -15.87 -15.99
C ILE A 401 6.13 -16.02 -14.73
N ALA A 402 7.41 -15.69 -14.83
CA ALA A 402 8.30 -15.59 -13.67
C ALA A 402 9.22 -14.38 -13.78
N PRO A 403 9.40 -13.57 -12.72
CA PRO A 403 10.25 -12.40 -12.77
C PRO A 403 11.71 -12.83 -12.89
N LEU A 404 12.43 -12.23 -13.84
CA LEU A 404 13.87 -12.37 -13.99
C LEU A 404 14.54 -11.17 -13.31
N PHE A 405 14.71 -10.08 -14.05
CA PHE A 405 15.37 -8.87 -13.58
C PHE A 405 14.60 -7.61 -14.00
N ALA A 406 14.97 -6.47 -13.43
CA ALA A 406 14.48 -5.17 -13.88
C ALA A 406 15.67 -4.27 -14.21
N TYR A 407 15.52 -3.43 -15.22
CA TYR A 407 16.51 -2.42 -15.60
C TYR A 407 15.79 -1.14 -16.05
N PHE A 408 16.45 0.00 -15.90
CA PHE A 408 15.97 1.24 -16.50
C PHE A 408 16.35 1.24 -17.98
N ALA A 409 15.40 1.43 -18.89
CA ALA A 409 15.66 1.46 -20.33
C ALA A 409 16.45 2.73 -20.75
N GLU A 410 16.15 3.86 -20.10
CA GLU A 410 16.75 5.15 -20.42
C GLU A 410 17.61 5.66 -19.24
N TYR A 411 18.83 6.09 -19.54
CA TYR A 411 19.69 6.80 -18.60
C TYR A 411 19.95 8.20 -19.13
N ARG A 412 19.70 9.19 -18.30
CA ARG A 412 19.97 10.59 -18.58
C ARG A 412 20.93 11.14 -17.54
N PHE A 413 21.84 12.00 -17.94
CA PHE A 413 22.73 12.65 -16.99
C PHE A 413 22.94 14.12 -17.33
N LYS A 414 23.17 14.93 -16.31
CA LYS A 414 23.56 16.32 -16.45
C LYS A 414 24.97 16.48 -15.91
N TYR A 415 25.82 17.16 -16.66
CA TYR A 415 27.17 17.49 -16.23
C TYR A 415 27.16 18.48 -15.05
N LEU A 416 27.91 18.17 -14.00
CA LEU A 416 28.24 19.09 -12.90
C LEU A 416 29.66 19.67 -13.05
N ILE A 417 30.47 19.05 -13.91
CA ILE A 417 31.78 19.54 -14.37
C ILE A 417 31.81 19.53 -15.90
N GLU A 418 32.65 20.37 -16.51
CA GLU A 418 32.77 20.41 -17.97
C GLU A 418 33.17 19.03 -18.55
N PRO A 419 32.62 18.62 -19.72
CA PRO A 419 32.91 17.31 -20.33
C PRO A 419 34.40 17.05 -20.54
N GLU A 420 35.18 18.06 -20.93
CA GLU A 420 36.64 17.97 -21.10
C GLU A 420 37.33 17.71 -19.75
N ALA A 421 36.82 18.31 -18.68
CA ALA A 421 37.32 18.08 -17.33
C ALA A 421 36.98 16.68 -16.82
N LEU A 422 35.84 16.10 -17.22
CA LEU A 422 35.49 14.70 -16.97
C LEU A 422 36.44 13.76 -17.71
N LEU A 423 36.71 14.01 -18.99
CA LEU A 423 37.62 13.20 -19.81
C LEU A 423 39.06 13.23 -19.28
N ALA A 424 39.51 14.38 -18.80
CA ALA A 424 40.83 14.56 -18.20
C ALA A 424 41.04 13.77 -16.89
N ARG A 425 39.97 13.23 -16.27
CA ARG A 425 40.09 12.35 -15.08
C ARG A 425 40.53 10.93 -15.43
N PHE A 426 40.61 10.58 -16.72
CA PHE A 426 40.91 9.23 -17.17
C PHE A 426 42.06 9.22 -18.17
N GLU A 427 42.79 8.10 -18.19
CA GLU A 427 43.89 7.86 -19.13
C GLU A 427 43.70 6.52 -19.86
N GLY A 428 44.40 6.36 -20.99
CA GLY A 428 44.39 5.12 -21.79
C GLY A 428 42.99 4.68 -22.23
N GLU A 429 42.73 3.37 -22.17
CA GLU A 429 41.46 2.75 -22.58
C GLU A 429 40.24 3.30 -21.83
N ARG A 430 40.42 3.71 -20.56
CA ARG A 430 39.30 4.29 -19.80
C ARG A 430 38.89 5.63 -20.38
N ARG A 431 39.85 6.47 -20.75
CA ARG A 431 39.55 7.77 -21.40
C ARG A 431 38.83 7.57 -22.73
N GLN A 432 39.26 6.61 -23.54
CA GLN A 432 38.61 6.29 -24.82
C GLN A 432 37.17 5.82 -24.62
N PHE A 433 36.92 4.99 -23.60
CA PHE A 433 35.57 4.56 -23.25
C PHE A 433 34.68 5.71 -22.77
N VAL A 434 35.19 6.60 -21.91
CA VAL A 434 34.42 7.78 -21.47
C VAL A 434 34.16 8.73 -22.62
N GLN A 435 35.12 8.92 -23.53
CA GLN A 435 34.93 9.71 -24.75
C GLN A 435 33.81 9.12 -25.62
N ALA A 436 33.83 7.81 -25.85
CA ALA A 436 32.78 7.12 -26.58
C ALA A 436 31.40 7.34 -25.94
N LEU A 437 31.30 7.24 -24.61
CA LEU A 437 30.07 7.51 -23.86
C LEU A 437 29.57 8.96 -24.05
N VAL A 438 30.48 9.93 -24.01
CA VAL A 438 30.15 11.35 -24.24
C VAL A 438 29.66 11.59 -25.67
N ASP A 439 30.38 11.06 -26.67
CA ASP A 439 30.14 11.33 -28.10
C ASP A 439 28.86 10.67 -28.63
N THR A 440 28.50 9.53 -28.05
CA THR A 440 27.30 8.77 -28.43
C THR A 440 26.06 9.25 -27.67
N SER A 441 26.22 9.98 -26.56
CA SER A 441 25.10 10.51 -25.79
C SER A 441 24.50 11.75 -26.46
N THR A 442 23.17 11.81 -26.54
CA THR A 442 22.45 12.92 -27.17
C THR A 442 22.11 14.00 -26.15
N ARG A 443 22.55 15.25 -26.37
CA ARG A 443 22.31 16.37 -25.46
C ARG A 443 21.03 17.13 -25.80
N ALA A 444 20.10 17.21 -24.85
CA ALA A 444 18.91 18.05 -24.89
C ALA A 444 18.91 19.02 -23.70
N ARG A 445 19.16 20.32 -23.99
CA ARG A 445 19.37 21.36 -22.96
C ARG A 445 20.53 21.00 -22.01
N THR A 446 20.23 20.81 -20.73
CA THR A 446 21.20 20.46 -19.68
C THR A 446 21.40 18.95 -19.51
N TRP A 447 20.52 18.13 -20.07
CA TRP A 447 20.55 16.68 -19.89
C TRP A 447 21.06 15.98 -21.16
N CYS A 448 21.86 14.94 -20.98
CA CYS A 448 22.33 14.02 -22.01
C CYS A 448 21.62 12.68 -21.84
N THR A 449 21.07 12.11 -22.91
CA THR A 449 20.50 10.76 -22.93
C THR A 449 21.52 9.79 -23.50
N VAL A 450 21.76 8.69 -22.79
CA VAL A 450 22.71 7.64 -23.18
C VAL A 450 22.10 6.78 -24.29
N ASP A 451 22.80 6.66 -25.41
CA ASP A 451 22.42 5.78 -26.51
C ASP A 451 23.19 4.46 -26.41
N PHE A 452 22.60 3.48 -25.72
CA PHE A 452 23.23 2.18 -25.50
C PHE A 452 23.41 1.37 -26.79
N ASP A 453 22.49 1.50 -27.75
CA ASP A 453 22.56 0.76 -29.01
C ASP A 453 23.70 1.28 -29.88
N ARG A 454 23.86 2.60 -29.94
CA ARG A 454 25.02 3.22 -30.61
C ARG A 454 26.32 2.90 -29.91
N LEU A 455 26.37 2.94 -28.58
CA LEU A 455 27.56 2.53 -27.81
C LEU A 455 27.97 1.09 -28.05
N TYR A 456 27.00 0.18 -28.12
CA TYR A 456 27.27 -1.22 -28.38
C TYR A 456 27.72 -1.44 -29.83
N ARG A 457 27.06 -0.82 -30.81
CA ARG A 457 27.45 -0.93 -32.23
C ARG A 457 28.83 -0.34 -32.53
N ASP A 458 29.10 0.87 -32.04
CA ASP A 458 30.28 1.64 -32.41
C ASP A 458 31.51 1.24 -31.57
N HIS A 459 31.30 0.77 -30.34
CA HIS A 459 32.38 0.55 -29.37
C HIS A 459 32.30 -0.78 -28.61
N ALA A 460 31.37 -1.68 -28.95
CA ALA A 460 31.13 -2.95 -28.24
C ALA A 460 30.97 -2.77 -26.71
N ALA A 461 30.49 -1.61 -26.29
CA ALA A 461 30.36 -1.25 -24.89
C ALA A 461 29.10 -1.91 -24.30
N GLU A 462 29.30 -2.91 -23.43
CA GLU A 462 28.18 -3.55 -22.74
C GLU A 462 27.43 -2.58 -21.83
N ARG A 463 26.10 -2.69 -21.82
CA ARG A 463 25.19 -1.87 -20.99
C ARG A 463 25.63 -1.81 -19.52
N ALA A 464 25.99 -2.96 -18.94
CA ALA A 464 26.40 -3.05 -17.54
C ALA A 464 27.67 -2.22 -17.23
N ARG A 465 28.61 -2.14 -18.19
CA ARG A 465 29.83 -1.33 -18.07
C ARG A 465 29.53 0.17 -18.13
N VAL A 466 28.63 0.57 -19.03
CA VAL A 466 28.17 1.97 -19.18
C VAL A 466 27.44 2.44 -17.93
N VAL A 467 26.48 1.67 -17.43
CA VAL A 467 25.75 2.00 -16.19
C VAL A 467 26.72 2.13 -15.01
N LYS A 468 27.65 1.17 -14.85
CA LYS A 468 28.67 1.23 -13.78
C LYS A 468 29.54 2.47 -13.85
N ALA A 469 29.85 2.97 -15.05
CA ALA A 469 30.63 4.20 -15.22
C ALA A 469 29.82 5.45 -14.85
N LEU A 470 28.55 5.51 -15.27
CA LEU A 470 27.64 6.61 -14.91
C LEU A 470 27.40 6.69 -13.40
N ASP A 471 27.16 5.55 -12.75
CA ASP A 471 27.04 5.45 -11.29
C ASP A 471 28.30 6.00 -10.61
N PHE A 472 29.49 5.58 -11.08
CA PHE A 472 30.76 6.08 -10.56
C PHE A 472 30.93 7.59 -10.74
N PHE A 473 30.51 8.16 -11.88
CA PHE A 473 30.59 9.60 -12.11
C PHE A 473 29.65 10.37 -11.16
N GLN A 474 28.47 9.82 -10.88
CA GLN A 474 27.52 10.41 -9.93
C GLN A 474 28.07 10.36 -8.50
N GLU A 475 28.59 9.21 -8.06
CA GLU A 475 29.21 9.05 -6.73
C GLU A 475 30.35 10.05 -6.50
N ARG A 476 31.07 10.40 -7.57
CA ARG A 476 32.15 11.39 -7.54
C ARG A 476 31.67 12.84 -7.66
N GLY A 477 30.36 13.07 -7.83
CA GLY A 477 29.77 14.40 -7.99
C GLY A 477 30.11 15.08 -9.32
N TRP A 478 30.44 14.32 -10.36
CA TRP A 478 30.78 14.86 -11.68
C TRP A 478 29.57 15.01 -12.58
N ILE A 479 28.55 14.19 -12.35
CA ILE A 479 27.27 14.24 -13.04
C ILE A 479 26.13 14.09 -12.03
N GLU A 480 24.95 14.55 -12.42
CA GLU A 480 23.67 14.22 -11.82
C GLU A 480 23.00 13.18 -12.74
N LEU A 481 22.73 11.96 -12.25
CA LEU A 481 22.15 10.86 -13.04
C LEU A 481 20.66 10.71 -12.75
N GLU A 482 19.87 10.58 -13.81
CA GLU A 482 18.43 10.32 -13.79
C GLU A 482 18.17 9.05 -14.62
N SER A 483 17.61 8.02 -13.99
CA SER A 483 17.20 6.80 -14.68
C SER A 483 15.69 6.82 -14.92
N LYS A 484 15.26 6.51 -16.14
CA LYS A 484 13.85 6.53 -16.56
C LYS A 484 13.43 5.20 -17.17
N GLN A 485 12.12 5.01 -17.22
CA GLN A 485 11.47 3.87 -17.88
C GLN A 485 11.98 2.54 -17.31
N MET A 486 11.57 2.22 -16.09
CA MET A 486 11.86 0.91 -15.50
C MET A 486 11.15 -0.17 -16.33
N THR A 487 11.94 -1.04 -16.94
CA THR A 487 11.51 -2.25 -17.64
C THR A 487 11.70 -3.44 -16.72
N GLU A 488 10.63 -4.18 -16.49
CA GLU A 488 10.66 -5.48 -15.83
C GLU A 488 10.75 -6.59 -16.89
N VAL A 489 11.58 -7.59 -16.66
CA VAL A 489 11.73 -8.73 -17.56
C VAL A 489 11.17 -9.97 -16.88
N TYR A 490 10.26 -10.66 -17.57
CA TYR A 490 9.68 -11.92 -17.14
C TYR A 490 10.05 -13.04 -18.10
N ALA A 491 10.27 -14.25 -17.57
CA ALA A 491 10.28 -15.47 -18.36
C ALA A 491 8.84 -15.93 -18.58
N LEU A 492 8.47 -16.24 -19.82
CA LEU A 492 7.23 -16.93 -20.15
C LEU A 492 7.45 -18.44 -19.97
N ARG A 493 6.79 -19.03 -18.98
CA ARG A 493 6.94 -20.45 -18.64
C ARG A 493 5.96 -21.35 -19.39
N GLN A 494 4.77 -20.82 -19.68
CA GLN A 494 3.71 -21.54 -20.38
C GLN A 494 3.21 -20.64 -21.53
N PRO A 495 3.75 -20.79 -22.75
CA PRO A 495 3.33 -19.96 -23.88
C PRO A 495 1.96 -20.37 -24.48
N ASP A 496 1.55 -21.62 -24.28
CA ASP A 496 0.37 -22.22 -24.90
C ASP A 496 -0.87 -22.17 -23.99
N PHE A 497 -1.23 -20.99 -23.50
CA PHE A 497 -2.45 -20.78 -22.72
C PHE A 497 -3.60 -20.23 -23.58
N ASP A 498 -4.83 -20.60 -23.23
CA ASP A 498 -6.03 -20.00 -23.83
C ASP A 498 -6.26 -18.60 -23.24
N ALA A 499 -5.88 -17.57 -24.01
CA ALA A 499 -5.96 -16.18 -23.58
C ALA A 499 -7.40 -15.71 -23.33
N GLU A 500 -8.40 -16.21 -24.06
CA GLU A 500 -9.79 -15.79 -23.88
C GLU A 500 -10.38 -16.41 -22.62
N ALA A 501 -10.20 -17.73 -22.44
CA ALA A 501 -10.66 -18.41 -21.24
C ALA A 501 -9.99 -17.85 -19.97
N LEU A 502 -8.69 -17.56 -20.04
CA LEU A 502 -7.94 -16.95 -18.95
C LEU A 502 -8.39 -15.50 -18.68
N ALA A 503 -8.70 -14.72 -19.71
CA ALA A 503 -9.26 -13.38 -19.54
C ALA A 503 -10.60 -13.43 -18.78
N ASP A 504 -11.48 -14.40 -19.11
CA ASP A 504 -12.75 -14.61 -18.41
C ASP A 504 -12.58 -15.05 -16.95
N GLU A 505 -11.61 -15.90 -16.66
CA GLU A 505 -11.27 -16.30 -15.29
C GLU A 505 -10.77 -15.10 -14.48
N LEU A 506 -9.79 -14.37 -14.99
CA LEU A 506 -9.20 -13.22 -14.31
C LEU A 506 -10.20 -12.08 -14.16
N TYR A 507 -11.06 -11.84 -15.15
CA TYR A 507 -12.14 -10.87 -15.04
C TYR A 507 -13.12 -11.25 -13.92
N ARG A 508 -13.55 -12.52 -13.83
CA ARG A 508 -14.38 -13.01 -12.72
C ARG A 508 -13.70 -12.84 -11.37
N TYR A 509 -12.41 -13.10 -11.28
CA TYR A 509 -11.62 -12.86 -10.07
C TYR A 509 -11.70 -11.38 -9.64
N PHE A 510 -11.45 -10.43 -10.54
CA PHE A 510 -11.54 -9.00 -10.21
C PHE A 510 -12.96 -8.55 -9.87
N ARG A 511 -13.99 -9.10 -10.52
CA ARG A 511 -15.40 -8.86 -10.16
C ARG A 511 -15.73 -9.33 -8.75
N GLN A 512 -15.24 -10.50 -8.35
CA GLN A 512 -15.42 -11.00 -6.98
C GLN A 512 -14.73 -10.11 -5.94
N GLN A 513 -13.55 -9.56 -6.27
CA GLN A 513 -12.88 -8.59 -5.41
C GLN A 513 -13.67 -7.28 -5.29
N GLU A 514 -14.22 -6.77 -6.40
CA GLU A 514 -15.13 -5.60 -6.38
C GLU A 514 -16.31 -5.85 -5.44
N ASP A 515 -17.02 -6.97 -5.61
CA ASP A 515 -18.19 -7.29 -4.79
C ASP A 515 -17.83 -7.40 -3.30
N SER A 516 -16.67 -7.98 -2.98
CA SER A 516 -16.13 -8.08 -1.63
C SER A 516 -15.84 -6.71 -1.01
N GLU A 517 -15.18 -5.81 -1.75
CA GLU A 517 -14.89 -4.44 -1.28
C GLU A 517 -16.18 -3.63 -1.05
N ILE A 518 -17.16 -3.72 -1.95
CA ILE A 518 -18.46 -3.08 -1.77
C ILE A 518 -19.18 -3.65 -0.53
N ALA A 519 -19.13 -4.96 -0.32
CA ALA A 519 -19.71 -5.59 0.87
C ALA A 519 -19.03 -5.10 2.17
N ARG A 520 -17.73 -4.80 2.17
CA ARG A 520 -17.06 -4.19 3.34
C ARG A 520 -17.57 -2.79 3.65
N ILE A 521 -17.77 -1.96 2.62
CA ILE A 521 -18.35 -0.61 2.79
C ILE A 521 -19.74 -0.73 3.41
N GLN A 522 -20.57 -1.65 2.91
CA GLN A 522 -21.90 -1.92 3.47
C GLN A 522 -21.84 -2.43 4.92
N ALA A 523 -20.92 -3.35 5.24
CA ALA A 523 -20.73 -3.84 6.61
C ALA A 523 -20.34 -2.72 7.58
N MET A 524 -19.52 -1.77 7.14
CA MET A 524 -19.17 -0.58 7.92
C MET A 524 -20.37 0.34 8.13
N LEU A 525 -21.16 0.62 7.09
CA LEU A 525 -22.39 1.40 7.24
C LEU A 525 -23.36 0.72 8.23
N ALA A 526 -23.49 -0.61 8.14
CA ALA A 526 -24.32 -1.39 9.06
C ALA A 526 -23.80 -1.38 10.50
N LEU A 527 -22.48 -1.30 10.71
CA LEU A 527 -21.90 -1.09 12.04
C LEU A 527 -22.31 0.27 12.61
N PHE A 528 -22.15 1.35 11.84
CA PHE A 528 -22.46 2.71 12.30
C PHE A 528 -23.95 2.96 12.51
N ALA A 529 -24.81 2.32 11.72
CA ALA A 529 -26.26 2.40 11.86
C ALA A 529 -26.84 1.39 12.88
N SER A 530 -25.99 0.68 13.64
CA SER A 530 -26.48 -0.35 14.55
C SER A 530 -27.22 0.24 15.75
N ASP A 531 -28.29 -0.45 16.15
CA ASP A 531 -29.01 -0.29 17.41
C ASP A 531 -28.41 -1.10 18.58
N THR A 532 -27.32 -1.83 18.34
CA THR A 532 -26.58 -2.59 19.36
C THR A 532 -25.26 -1.92 19.69
N CYS A 533 -24.68 -2.27 20.85
CA CYS A 533 -23.41 -1.69 21.30
C CYS A 533 -22.32 -1.77 20.22
N LEU A 534 -21.79 -0.60 19.82
CA LEU A 534 -20.77 -0.48 18.77
C LEU A 534 -19.49 -1.25 19.11
N SER A 535 -19.00 -1.12 20.35
CA SER A 535 -17.78 -1.82 20.80
C SER A 535 -17.96 -3.34 20.79
N ALA A 536 -19.13 -3.83 21.19
CA ALA A 536 -19.44 -5.27 21.18
C ALA A 536 -19.54 -5.80 19.74
N ARG A 537 -20.21 -5.07 18.85
CA ARG A 537 -20.36 -5.43 17.44
C ARG A 537 -19.01 -5.42 16.71
N LEU A 538 -18.17 -4.42 16.99
CA LEU A 538 -16.81 -4.33 16.45
C LEU A 538 -15.94 -5.50 16.94
N ALA A 539 -16.00 -5.84 18.22
CA ALA A 539 -15.25 -6.99 18.76
C ALA A 539 -15.69 -8.31 18.11
N ARG A 540 -17.01 -8.56 18.00
CA ARG A 540 -17.56 -9.75 17.34
C ARG A 540 -17.20 -9.84 15.86
N TYR A 541 -17.10 -8.71 15.16
CA TYR A 541 -16.66 -8.66 13.77
C TYR A 541 -15.27 -9.29 13.58
N PHE A 542 -14.37 -9.11 14.56
CA PHE A 542 -13.03 -9.73 14.58
C PHE A 542 -12.98 -11.07 15.32
N GLY A 543 -14.12 -11.65 15.68
CA GLY A 543 -14.20 -12.93 16.38
C GLY A 543 -13.98 -12.87 17.90
N ASP A 544 -13.91 -11.68 18.49
CA ASP A 544 -13.82 -11.51 19.94
C ASP A 544 -15.20 -11.62 20.59
N GLN A 545 -15.45 -12.78 21.21
CA GLN A 545 -16.70 -13.07 21.93
C GLN A 545 -16.65 -12.66 23.41
N ALA A 546 -15.49 -12.23 23.93
CA ALA A 546 -15.31 -11.88 25.33
C ALA A 546 -15.71 -10.43 25.64
N ALA A 547 -15.98 -9.61 24.61
CA ALA A 547 -16.42 -8.23 24.79
C ALA A 547 -17.79 -8.14 25.50
N PRO A 548 -18.00 -7.14 26.37
CA PRO A 548 -19.27 -6.96 27.06
C PRO A 548 -20.39 -6.66 26.06
N ALA A 549 -21.58 -7.21 26.29
CA ALA A 549 -22.74 -7.00 25.42
C ALA A 549 -23.16 -5.51 25.34
N ALA A 550 -22.94 -4.76 26.41
CA ALA A 550 -23.09 -3.31 26.47
C ALA A 550 -21.84 -2.71 27.14
N CYS A 551 -21.13 -1.83 26.42
CA CYS A 551 -19.90 -1.23 26.94
C CYS A 551 -20.14 -0.04 27.89
N GLY A 552 -21.34 0.55 27.86
CA GLY A 552 -21.70 1.73 28.68
C GLY A 552 -21.13 3.06 28.20
N HIS A 553 -20.26 3.08 27.18
CA HIS A 553 -19.51 4.28 26.78
C HIS A 553 -19.56 4.65 25.29
N CYS A 554 -20.22 3.83 24.45
CA CYS A 554 -20.48 4.17 23.06
C CYS A 554 -21.81 4.93 22.89
N SER A 555 -21.99 5.63 21.76
CA SER A 555 -23.21 6.42 21.47
C SER A 555 -24.49 5.60 21.62
N VAL A 556 -24.51 4.36 21.12
CA VAL A 556 -25.66 3.45 21.24
C VAL A 556 -25.98 3.11 22.70
N CYS A 557 -24.98 2.80 23.53
CA CYS A 557 -25.19 2.54 24.96
C CYS A 557 -25.67 3.79 25.72
N ALA A 558 -25.38 4.98 25.19
CA ALA A 558 -25.91 6.25 25.68
C ALA A 558 -27.29 6.61 25.11
N GLY A 559 -27.97 5.68 24.41
CA GLY A 559 -29.30 5.90 23.83
C GLY A 559 -29.30 6.72 22.53
N ARG A 560 -28.12 6.98 21.93
CA ARG A 560 -27.97 7.74 20.68
C ARG A 560 -27.65 6.81 19.52
N VAL A 561 -28.69 6.19 18.97
CA VAL A 561 -28.60 5.38 17.74
C VAL A 561 -28.56 6.31 16.52
N ALA A 562 -27.57 6.13 15.65
CA ALA A 562 -27.38 7.00 14.50
C ALA A 562 -28.26 6.57 13.32
N VAL A 563 -28.99 7.54 12.75
CA VAL A 563 -29.66 7.39 11.44
C VAL A 563 -28.90 8.23 10.44
N LEU A 564 -28.14 7.58 9.55
CA LEU A 564 -27.26 8.28 8.61
C LEU A 564 -28.09 9.07 7.59
N PRO A 565 -27.92 10.40 7.49
CA PRO A 565 -28.62 11.21 6.51
C PRO A 565 -28.36 10.71 5.08
N PRO A 566 -29.41 10.63 4.23
CA PRO A 566 -29.24 10.32 2.82
C PRO A 566 -28.53 11.48 2.11
N PRO A 567 -27.94 11.23 0.93
CA PRO A 567 -27.42 12.32 0.12
C PRO A 567 -28.53 13.25 -0.36
N ALA A 568 -28.15 14.46 -0.75
CA ALA A 568 -29.09 15.40 -1.38
C ALA A 568 -29.76 14.73 -2.61
N PRO A 569 -31.08 14.90 -2.79
CA PRO A 569 -31.79 14.27 -3.89
C PRO A 569 -31.28 14.78 -5.23
N LEU A 570 -31.06 13.86 -6.18
CA LEU A 570 -30.61 14.14 -7.53
C LEU A 570 -31.75 13.99 -8.54
N ALA A 571 -31.61 14.64 -9.69
CA ALA A 571 -32.58 14.51 -10.77
C ALA A 571 -32.54 13.08 -11.36
N PRO A 572 -33.68 12.44 -11.67
CA PRO A 572 -33.68 11.09 -12.24
C PRO A 572 -32.85 10.98 -13.53
N LEU A 573 -32.07 9.90 -13.66
CA LEU A 573 -31.30 9.60 -14.87
C LEU A 573 -32.17 9.06 -16.01
N ALA A 574 -33.33 8.50 -15.69
CA ALA A 574 -34.27 7.96 -16.66
C ALA A 574 -34.67 9.01 -17.71
N GLY A 575 -34.54 8.66 -18.99
CA GLY A 575 -34.85 9.55 -20.11
C GLY A 575 -33.75 10.55 -20.47
N GLN A 576 -32.61 10.55 -19.78
CA GLN A 576 -31.44 11.33 -20.18
C GLN A 576 -30.62 10.56 -21.23
N ASP A 577 -30.24 11.25 -22.31
CA ASP A 577 -29.31 10.71 -23.32
C ASP A 577 -27.86 10.75 -22.81
N LEU A 578 -27.48 9.73 -22.04
CA LEU A 578 -26.14 9.63 -21.48
C LEU A 578 -25.08 9.27 -22.53
N GLU A 579 -25.45 8.50 -23.55
CA GLU A 579 -24.53 8.11 -24.62
C GLU A 579 -24.21 9.30 -25.53
N GLY A 580 -25.21 10.10 -25.91
CA GLY A 580 -25.01 11.32 -26.68
C GLY A 580 -24.11 12.34 -25.97
N ARG A 581 -24.21 12.45 -24.63
CA ARG A 581 -23.26 13.24 -23.82
C ARG A 581 -21.81 12.75 -23.97
N CYS A 582 -21.61 11.46 -24.21
CA CYS A 582 -20.30 10.85 -24.36
C CYS A 582 -19.77 10.84 -25.81
N GLN A 583 -20.55 11.32 -26.79
CA GLN A 583 -20.25 11.15 -28.22
C GLN A 583 -18.83 11.60 -28.62
N ALA A 584 -18.41 12.78 -28.16
CA ALA A 584 -17.07 13.31 -28.45
C ALA A 584 -15.94 12.40 -27.89
N PHE A 585 -16.19 11.69 -26.78
CA PHE A 585 -15.24 10.70 -26.26
C PHE A 585 -15.31 9.39 -27.06
N ILE A 586 -16.51 8.93 -27.41
CA ILE A 586 -16.73 7.71 -28.20
C ILE A 586 -15.99 7.79 -29.54
N GLU A 587 -16.06 8.94 -30.22
CA GLU A 587 -15.35 9.19 -31.48
C GLU A 587 -13.83 9.08 -31.30
N ARG A 588 -13.26 9.81 -30.34
CA ARG A 588 -11.82 9.75 -30.01
C ARG A 588 -11.37 8.33 -29.63
N TYR A 589 -12.22 7.60 -28.91
CA TYR A 589 -11.92 6.23 -28.50
C TYR A 589 -11.92 5.28 -29.70
N ARG A 590 -12.90 5.38 -30.61
CA ARG A 590 -12.94 4.58 -31.84
C ARG A 590 -11.74 4.85 -32.74
N GLU A 591 -11.35 6.11 -32.91
CA GLU A 591 -10.15 6.49 -33.67
C GLU A 591 -8.88 5.88 -33.07
N ALA A 592 -8.75 5.88 -31.75
CA ALA A 592 -7.56 5.41 -31.07
C ALA A 592 -7.49 3.88 -30.86
N LYS A 593 -8.65 3.21 -30.70
CA LYS A 593 -8.74 1.78 -30.33
C LYS A 593 -9.40 0.90 -31.38
N GLY A 594 -9.96 1.46 -32.45
CA GLY A 594 -10.65 0.72 -33.52
C GLY A 594 -11.99 0.08 -33.10
N ARG A 595 -12.47 0.35 -31.89
CA ARG A 595 -13.72 -0.19 -31.32
C ARG A 595 -14.43 0.84 -30.46
N ALA A 596 -15.71 0.64 -30.19
CA ALA A 596 -16.45 1.49 -29.26
C ALA A 596 -16.01 1.25 -27.80
N PRO A 597 -16.07 2.26 -26.92
CA PRO A 597 -15.82 2.07 -25.49
C PRO A 597 -16.93 1.23 -24.86
N SER A 598 -16.56 0.43 -23.86
CA SER A 598 -17.50 -0.36 -23.05
C SER A 598 -18.44 0.55 -22.24
N VAL A 599 -19.51 -0.05 -21.69
CA VAL A 599 -20.40 0.63 -20.74
C VAL A 599 -19.63 1.09 -19.51
N ASP A 600 -18.73 0.26 -18.98
CA ASP A 600 -17.95 0.59 -17.78
C ASP A 600 -16.99 1.77 -18.03
N CYS A 601 -16.37 1.84 -19.21
CA CYS A 601 -15.52 2.94 -19.63
C CYS A 601 -16.30 4.27 -19.71
N LEU A 602 -17.49 4.26 -20.32
CA LEU A 602 -18.36 5.44 -20.35
C LEU A 602 -18.88 5.84 -18.96
N THR A 603 -19.24 4.85 -18.14
CA THR A 603 -19.69 5.10 -16.76
C THR A 603 -18.57 5.79 -15.96
N ARG A 604 -17.32 5.32 -16.10
CA ARG A 604 -16.15 5.94 -15.47
C ARG A 604 -15.90 7.36 -15.95
N LEU A 605 -16.11 7.64 -17.23
CA LEU A 605 -16.03 8.99 -17.78
C LEU A 605 -17.03 9.91 -17.07
N LEU A 606 -18.32 9.53 -17.08
CA LEU A 606 -19.40 10.32 -16.48
C LEU A 606 -19.23 10.51 -14.96
N CYS A 607 -18.76 9.48 -14.26
CA CYS A 607 -18.53 9.53 -12.81
C CYS A 607 -17.18 10.17 -12.42
N GLY A 608 -16.38 10.65 -13.38
CA GLY A 608 -15.09 11.31 -13.10
C GLY A 608 -13.98 10.36 -12.63
N ILE A 609 -14.14 9.06 -12.84
CA ILE A 609 -13.22 8.01 -12.41
C ILE A 609 -12.07 7.93 -13.42
N ALA A 610 -10.94 8.55 -13.10
CA ALA A 610 -9.80 8.61 -14.02
C ALA A 610 -9.25 7.21 -14.38
N THR A 611 -9.06 6.94 -15.67
CA THR A 611 -8.38 5.75 -16.20
C THR A 611 -7.21 6.15 -17.09
N PRO A 612 -6.24 5.24 -17.37
CA PRO A 612 -5.09 5.57 -18.21
C PRO A 612 -5.48 6.13 -19.60
N VAL A 613 -6.49 5.56 -20.25
CA VAL A 613 -6.93 5.98 -21.58
C VAL A 613 -7.46 7.43 -21.59
N PHE A 614 -8.01 7.91 -20.48
CA PHE A 614 -8.55 9.28 -20.40
C PHE A 614 -7.48 10.35 -20.47
N THR A 615 -6.28 10.07 -19.94
CA THR A 615 -5.15 10.99 -20.06
C THR A 615 -4.70 11.08 -21.52
N ARG A 616 -4.52 9.92 -22.17
CA ARG A 616 -4.10 9.82 -23.58
C ARG A 616 -5.08 10.51 -24.54
N LEU A 617 -6.38 10.33 -24.31
CA LEU A 617 -7.45 10.89 -25.15
C LEU A 617 -7.92 12.28 -24.71
N LYS A 618 -7.24 12.89 -23.72
CA LYS A 618 -7.60 14.18 -23.13
C LYS A 618 -9.08 14.24 -22.73
N ALA A 619 -9.60 13.16 -22.16
CA ALA A 619 -11.01 13.04 -21.82
C ALA A 619 -11.41 13.96 -20.67
N ARG A 620 -10.47 14.29 -19.77
CA ARG A 620 -10.71 15.21 -18.64
C ARG A 620 -11.08 16.64 -19.05
N SER A 621 -10.79 17.04 -20.29
CA SER A 621 -11.19 18.34 -20.82
C SER A 621 -12.57 18.31 -21.49
N LEU A 622 -13.22 17.15 -21.57
CA LEU A 622 -14.54 17.00 -22.16
C LEU A 622 -15.62 17.33 -21.11
N PRO A 623 -16.73 17.99 -21.49
CA PRO A 623 -17.84 18.27 -20.57
C PRO A 623 -18.46 17.02 -19.93
N ALA A 624 -18.33 15.86 -20.59
CA ALA A 624 -18.81 14.59 -20.07
C ALA A 624 -18.03 14.09 -18.85
N PHE A 625 -16.76 14.47 -18.69
CA PHE A 625 -15.93 13.95 -17.61
C PHE A 625 -16.40 14.49 -16.26
N GLY A 626 -16.83 13.60 -15.36
CA GLY A 626 -17.34 13.97 -14.04
C GLY A 626 -18.74 14.61 -14.04
N ALA A 627 -19.44 14.61 -15.19
CA ALA A 627 -20.77 15.23 -15.30
C ALA A 627 -21.83 14.62 -14.35
N LEU A 628 -21.62 13.38 -13.91
CA LEU A 628 -22.47 12.63 -13.00
C LEU A 628 -21.70 12.14 -11.76
N GLU A 629 -20.64 12.85 -11.32
CA GLU A 629 -19.84 12.46 -10.16
C GLU A 629 -20.64 12.29 -8.85
N ALA A 630 -21.78 12.99 -8.74
CA ALA A 630 -22.68 12.93 -7.60
C ALA A 630 -23.60 11.70 -7.62
N TYR A 631 -23.74 10.99 -8.74
CA TYR A 631 -24.64 9.85 -8.89
C TYR A 631 -23.96 8.54 -8.50
N PRO A 632 -24.70 7.56 -7.97
CA PRO A 632 -24.17 6.21 -7.74
C PRO A 632 -23.72 5.56 -9.07
N TYR A 633 -22.52 5.00 -9.09
CA TYR A 633 -21.94 4.39 -10.29
C TYR A 633 -22.84 3.32 -10.91
N ALA A 634 -23.46 2.48 -10.06
CA ALA A 634 -24.36 1.42 -10.49
C ALA A 634 -25.59 1.94 -11.27
N GLU A 635 -26.15 3.09 -10.85
CA GLU A 635 -27.30 3.71 -11.53
C GLU A 635 -26.91 4.28 -12.90
N VAL A 636 -25.77 4.97 -12.97
CA VAL A 636 -25.23 5.50 -14.24
C VAL A 636 -24.93 4.36 -15.22
N ARG A 637 -24.31 3.28 -14.72
CA ARG A 637 -24.00 2.08 -15.50
C ARG A 637 -25.25 1.41 -16.04
N GLN A 638 -26.27 1.24 -15.21
CA GLN A 638 -27.54 0.63 -15.59
C GLN A 638 -28.23 1.46 -16.67
N GLN A 639 -28.32 2.78 -16.50
CA GLN A 639 -28.92 3.66 -17.50
C GLN A 639 -28.19 3.62 -18.85
N LEU A 640 -26.85 3.59 -18.86
CA LEU A 640 -26.07 3.43 -20.08
C LEU A 640 -26.28 2.06 -20.74
N ALA A 641 -26.39 0.99 -19.94
CA ALA A 641 -26.66 -0.35 -20.45
C ALA A 641 -28.05 -0.46 -21.08
N ASP A 642 -29.05 0.19 -20.49
CA ASP A 642 -30.43 0.19 -20.98
C ASP A 642 -30.60 1.04 -22.25
N THR A 643 -29.80 2.10 -22.42
CA THR A 643 -29.83 2.96 -23.62
C THR A 643 -29.17 2.30 -24.85
N ARG A 644 -28.32 1.28 -24.63
CA ARG A 644 -27.58 0.55 -25.68
C ARG A 644 -28.27 -0.73 -26.17
N ARG A 645 -29.35 -1.16 -25.51
CA ARG A 645 -30.22 -2.24 -25.95
C ARG A 645 -31.29 -1.70 -26.88
#